data_AF-A0A261BPM8-F1
#
_entry.id   AF-A0A261BPM8-F1
#
_cell.length_a   1.000
_cell.length_b   1.000
_cell.length_c   1.000
_cell.angle_alpha   90.00
_cell.angle_beta   90.00
_cell.angle_gamma   90.00
#
_symmetry.space_group_name_H-M   'P 1'
#
loop_
_entity.id
_entity.type
_entity.pdbx_description
1 polymer ?
#
loop_
_entity_poly.entity_id
_entity_poly.type
_entity_poly.pdbx_seq_one_letter_code
_entity_poly.pdbx_strand_id
1 'polypeptide(L)'
;MPAFFCLPMACQRQVDSLDRSQSNLQSVPTDIFRFRKLEDLNLTMNNIKELDRRLFTLRHLRVLDVSDNEVSVLPPDIGQLTQLIELNLNRNTITDIPETLKNCKFLTNLNLNGNPFTRLPESICECSSITILSLNDTTLTSLPANIGSLVNLRVLEARENHLKTIPLSIVELKQLEELDLGQNEIEDLPAKIGKLTSLREFYADMNNLGTLPDSISDCRMLDQLDVSENQINRLPENLGSMSSLTDLNVSMNDIPELPRSIGNLKRLQMLKVERNNLTQLTPEIGHCSALTELYLGQNMLTDLPDSIGDLKNLTTLNVDCNNLIEIPETIGSCKSLTVLSLRQNLISELPMTIGKCENMTVLDVASNKLTSLPFTVKVLYKLQALWLSENQTQSILKLSEIRDAKTGIKVVTCYLLPQVDAIEGGGHVQHQPDRGAFVGGPKVHFHDQQDSTFEEDRAAEVHLGNFERHNTPHPKTPKHKKGSIDGHMLPHEMDQPRQLSLVSNHRTSTSSFGESSNSINRDLSDIRFIDAPASMPNGLREVTISPEREELHQQTPQPQQQLGTSMSSLSNLGSSNQLIIKIQRDNSGKLGLSFAGGISNDPAPNSNGDSGLFVTKVTKGSAADRCGLREGDKLIRANDINMINASQDDAMSAIKKRETVELVVLRRSPSPVSRTSEVSLSGSAHELNHLDAGSPDSTMFLPSNTPVYAS
;
A
#
# COMPACT_ATOMS: atom_id res chain seq x y z
N MET A 1 -38.53 -67.87 -24.14
CA MET A 1 -38.55 -66.91 -25.26
C MET A 1 -37.90 -65.62 -24.80
N PRO A 2 -36.93 -65.06 -25.53
CA PRO A 2 -36.29 -63.80 -25.18
C PRO A 2 -37.12 -62.63 -25.72
N ALA A 3 -37.37 -61.62 -24.88
CA ALA A 3 -37.88 -60.33 -25.33
C ALA A 3 -36.68 -59.41 -25.57
N PHE A 4 -36.29 -59.31 -26.84
CA PHE A 4 -35.41 -58.28 -27.34
C PHE A 4 -36.05 -56.91 -27.06
N PHE A 5 -35.53 -56.17 -26.09
CA PHE A 5 -35.67 -54.72 -26.09
C PHE A 5 -34.54 -54.17 -26.95
N CYS A 6 -34.86 -53.89 -28.21
CA CYS A 6 -34.04 -53.06 -29.08
C CYS A 6 -33.80 -51.70 -28.41
N LEU A 7 -32.62 -51.53 -27.82
CA LEU A 7 -32.01 -50.21 -27.71
C LEU A 7 -31.84 -49.67 -29.15
N PRO A 8 -32.27 -48.45 -29.47
CA PRO A 8 -31.85 -47.80 -30.69
C PRO A 8 -30.35 -47.50 -30.58
N MET A 9 -29.54 -48.45 -31.02
CA MET A 9 -28.13 -48.24 -31.42
C MET A 9 -28.13 -47.38 -32.69
N ALA A 10 -28.38 -46.07 -32.58
CA ALA A 10 -28.07 -45.06 -33.60
C ALA A 10 -28.58 -43.68 -33.17
N CYS A 11 -28.03 -43.13 -32.09
CA CYS A 11 -27.96 -41.69 -31.93
C CYS A 11 -26.76 -41.41 -31.04
N GLN A 12 -25.55 -41.46 -31.60
CA GLN A 12 -24.39 -40.80 -31.00
C GLN A 12 -24.72 -39.30 -31.02
N ARG A 13 -25.54 -38.84 -30.07
CA ARG A 13 -25.62 -37.42 -29.75
C ARG A 13 -24.20 -37.04 -29.37
N GLN A 14 -23.58 -36.25 -30.23
CA GLN A 14 -22.30 -35.64 -29.96
C GLN A 14 -22.53 -34.75 -28.73
N VAL A 15 -21.91 -35.10 -27.62
CA VAL A 15 -21.89 -34.29 -26.41
C VAL A 15 -20.58 -33.52 -26.45
N ASP A 16 -20.71 -32.21 -26.64
CA ASP A 16 -19.67 -31.19 -26.68
C ASP A 16 -19.48 -30.55 -25.31
N SER A 17 -20.54 -30.39 -24.52
CA SER A 17 -20.48 -29.89 -23.14
C SER A 17 -21.11 -30.86 -22.14
N LEU A 18 -20.48 -31.04 -20.99
CA LEU A 18 -20.96 -31.90 -19.92
C LEU A 18 -20.77 -31.24 -18.55
N ASP A 19 -21.89 -31.01 -17.87
CA ASP A 19 -21.91 -30.54 -16.49
C ASP A 19 -22.20 -31.69 -15.52
N ARG A 20 -21.32 -31.82 -14.54
CA ARG A 20 -21.33 -32.76 -13.41
C ARG A 20 -20.95 -32.05 -12.11
N SER A 21 -21.16 -30.75 -12.06
CA SER A 21 -20.99 -29.95 -10.86
C SER A 21 -21.92 -30.38 -9.73
N GLN A 22 -21.53 -30.12 -8.48
CA GLN A 22 -22.38 -30.30 -7.29
C GLN A 22 -23.04 -31.69 -7.19
N SER A 23 -22.36 -32.71 -7.70
CA SER A 23 -22.90 -34.06 -7.87
C SER A 23 -22.40 -35.05 -6.82
N ASN A 24 -21.71 -34.56 -5.79
CA ASN A 24 -21.10 -35.33 -4.70
C ASN A 24 -20.18 -36.47 -5.21
N LEU A 25 -19.51 -36.24 -6.33
CA LEU A 25 -18.64 -37.22 -6.98
C LEU A 25 -17.36 -37.40 -6.16
N GLN A 26 -16.99 -38.65 -5.90
CA GLN A 26 -15.72 -38.99 -5.23
C GLN A 26 -14.56 -39.20 -6.22
N SER A 27 -14.89 -39.41 -7.51
CA SER A 27 -13.95 -39.61 -8.60
C SER A 27 -14.61 -39.25 -9.94
N VAL A 28 -13.79 -39.05 -10.98
CA VAL A 28 -14.27 -38.76 -12.34
C VAL A 28 -15.08 -39.96 -12.89
N PRO A 29 -16.38 -39.80 -13.20
CA PRO A 29 -17.23 -40.90 -13.68
C PRO A 29 -16.75 -41.52 -15.01
N THR A 30 -16.73 -42.85 -15.06
CA THR A 30 -16.16 -43.57 -16.22
C THR A 30 -16.96 -43.44 -17.52
N ASP A 31 -18.23 -43.07 -17.44
CA ASP A 31 -19.13 -42.81 -18.57
C ASP A 31 -18.74 -41.56 -19.36
N ILE A 32 -18.07 -40.58 -18.72
CA ILE A 32 -17.56 -39.36 -19.37
C ILE A 32 -16.61 -39.71 -20.53
N PHE A 33 -15.78 -40.74 -20.36
CA PHE A 33 -14.77 -41.13 -21.34
C PHE A 33 -15.36 -41.67 -22.67
N ARG A 34 -16.68 -41.86 -22.75
CA ARG A 34 -17.38 -42.23 -23.99
C ARG A 34 -17.56 -41.04 -24.94
N PHE A 35 -17.52 -39.81 -24.42
CA PHE A 35 -17.71 -38.58 -25.19
C PHE A 35 -16.37 -38.07 -25.78
N ARG A 36 -15.87 -38.74 -26.83
CA ARG A 36 -14.55 -38.44 -27.43
C ARG A 36 -14.39 -37.05 -28.05
N LYS A 37 -15.50 -36.34 -28.27
CA LYS A 37 -15.56 -34.98 -28.82
C LYS A 37 -15.97 -33.93 -27.78
N LEU A 38 -15.89 -34.28 -26.50
CA LEU A 38 -16.19 -33.34 -25.42
C LEU A 38 -15.20 -32.16 -25.46
N GLU A 39 -15.73 -30.96 -25.46
CA GLU A 39 -15.01 -29.69 -25.45
C GLU A 39 -15.06 -29.06 -24.05
N ASP A 40 -16.20 -29.12 -23.37
CA ASP A 40 -16.38 -28.49 -22.06
C ASP A 40 -16.76 -29.53 -21.01
N LEU A 41 -16.01 -29.57 -19.92
CA LEU A 41 -16.28 -30.46 -18.79
C LEU A 41 -16.24 -29.68 -17.48
N ASN A 42 -17.39 -29.62 -16.82
CA ASN A 42 -17.52 -29.03 -15.50
C ASN A 42 -17.69 -30.12 -14.42
N LEU A 43 -16.75 -30.17 -13.48
CA LEU A 43 -16.70 -31.05 -12.32
C LEU A 43 -16.60 -30.27 -11.00
N THR A 44 -16.94 -28.98 -10.99
CA THR A 44 -16.81 -28.10 -9.81
C THR A 44 -17.66 -28.59 -8.61
N MET A 45 -17.23 -28.25 -7.40
CA MET A 45 -17.96 -28.50 -6.15
C MET A 45 -18.30 -29.99 -5.97
N ASN A 46 -17.28 -30.85 -6.06
CA ASN A 46 -17.37 -32.28 -5.80
C ASN A 46 -16.31 -32.68 -4.76
N ASN A 47 -16.12 -33.98 -4.51
CA ASN A 47 -15.11 -34.50 -3.59
C ASN A 47 -14.07 -35.36 -4.33
N ILE A 48 -13.69 -34.94 -5.54
CA ILE A 48 -12.75 -35.67 -6.39
C ILE A 48 -11.35 -35.50 -5.83
N LYS A 49 -10.68 -36.62 -5.52
CA LYS A 49 -9.33 -36.63 -4.94
C LYS A 49 -8.21 -36.82 -5.95
N GLU A 50 -8.53 -37.50 -7.04
CA GLU A 50 -7.59 -37.86 -8.09
C GLU A 50 -8.25 -37.72 -9.47
N LEU A 51 -7.49 -37.18 -10.43
CA LEU A 51 -7.89 -37.11 -11.82
C LEU A 51 -7.45 -38.39 -12.55
N ASP A 52 -8.42 -39.19 -12.98
CA ASP A 52 -8.17 -40.43 -13.73
C ASP A 52 -7.40 -40.13 -15.03
N ARG A 53 -6.33 -40.90 -15.32
CA ARG A 53 -5.51 -40.71 -16.52
C ARG A 53 -6.32 -40.75 -17.83
N ARG A 54 -7.46 -41.43 -17.85
CA ARG A 54 -8.36 -41.50 -19.00
C ARG A 54 -9.01 -40.16 -19.33
N LEU A 55 -9.12 -39.23 -18.37
CA LEU A 55 -9.60 -37.86 -18.59
C LEU A 55 -8.77 -37.16 -19.68
N PHE A 56 -7.45 -37.32 -19.62
CA PHE A 56 -6.51 -36.69 -20.55
C PHE A 56 -6.50 -37.32 -21.96
N THR A 57 -7.31 -38.38 -22.18
CA THR A 57 -7.56 -38.92 -23.53
C THR A 57 -8.63 -38.12 -24.29
N LEU A 58 -9.34 -37.19 -23.63
CA LEU A 58 -10.33 -36.30 -24.23
C LEU A 58 -9.66 -35.08 -24.88
N ARG A 59 -8.90 -35.32 -25.97
CA ARG A 59 -8.03 -34.32 -26.61
C ARG A 59 -8.74 -33.12 -27.25
N HIS A 60 -10.07 -33.13 -27.30
CA HIS A 60 -10.88 -31.99 -27.78
C HIS A 60 -11.30 -31.05 -26.65
N LEU A 61 -10.97 -31.35 -25.37
CA LEU A 61 -11.28 -30.48 -24.26
C LEU A 61 -10.63 -29.11 -24.45
N ARG A 62 -11.47 -28.09 -24.33
CA ARG A 62 -11.20 -26.66 -24.37
C ARG A 62 -11.41 -26.02 -23.00
N VAL A 63 -12.42 -26.47 -22.25
CA VAL A 63 -12.69 -26.00 -20.89
C VAL A 63 -12.71 -27.20 -19.94
N LEU A 64 -11.88 -27.14 -18.90
CA LEU A 64 -11.89 -28.12 -17.81
C LEU A 64 -11.99 -27.37 -16.48
N ASP A 65 -13.13 -27.50 -15.83
CA ASP A 65 -13.34 -26.99 -14.48
C ASP A 65 -13.40 -28.15 -13.49
N VAL A 66 -12.47 -28.15 -12.53
CA VAL A 66 -12.35 -29.09 -11.41
C VAL A 66 -12.17 -28.32 -10.10
N SER A 67 -12.70 -27.09 -10.02
CA SER A 67 -12.64 -26.24 -8.83
C SER A 67 -13.42 -26.80 -7.65
N ASP A 68 -13.10 -26.35 -6.44
CA ASP A 68 -13.77 -26.73 -5.19
C ASP A 68 -13.87 -28.27 -5.05
N ASN A 69 -12.72 -28.93 -5.09
CA ASN A 69 -12.56 -30.39 -4.96
C ASN A 69 -11.41 -30.71 -3.97
N GLU A 70 -11.00 -31.98 -3.89
CA GLU A 70 -9.90 -32.45 -3.04
C GLU A 70 -8.71 -32.95 -3.87
N VAL A 71 -8.52 -32.44 -5.10
CA VAL A 71 -7.48 -32.93 -6.01
C VAL A 71 -6.11 -32.60 -5.43
N SER A 72 -5.28 -33.61 -5.20
CA SER A 72 -3.95 -33.45 -4.58
C SER A 72 -2.80 -33.37 -5.59
N VAL A 73 -2.98 -33.94 -6.78
CA VAL A 73 -1.95 -34.01 -7.82
C VAL A 73 -2.57 -33.75 -9.19
N LEU A 74 -1.99 -32.79 -9.91
CA LEU A 74 -2.25 -32.62 -11.34
C LEU A 74 -1.26 -33.50 -12.13
N PRO A 75 -1.71 -34.60 -12.76
CA PRO A 75 -0.79 -35.53 -13.42
C PRO A 75 -0.17 -34.91 -14.68
N PRO A 76 1.06 -35.31 -15.07
CA PRO A 76 1.73 -34.80 -16.28
C PRO A 76 0.94 -35.03 -17.58
N ASP A 77 -0.01 -35.97 -17.58
CA ASP A 77 -0.92 -36.21 -18.70
C ASP A 77 -1.78 -34.99 -19.07
N ILE A 78 -1.90 -33.96 -18.21
CA ILE A 78 -2.56 -32.69 -18.56
C ILE A 78 -2.02 -32.08 -19.86
N GLY A 79 -0.73 -32.27 -20.14
CA GLY A 79 -0.10 -31.81 -21.38
C GLY A 79 -0.62 -32.49 -22.67
N GLN A 80 -1.47 -33.51 -22.56
CA GLN A 80 -2.17 -34.12 -23.70
C GLN A 80 -3.40 -33.33 -24.15
N LEU A 81 -3.95 -32.46 -23.29
CA LEU A 81 -5.09 -31.59 -23.59
C LEU A 81 -4.63 -30.36 -24.37
N THR A 82 -4.08 -30.56 -25.56
CA THR A 82 -3.42 -29.49 -26.33
C THR A 82 -4.38 -28.42 -26.85
N GLN A 83 -5.70 -28.66 -26.82
CA GLN A 83 -6.76 -27.71 -27.21
C GLN A 83 -7.32 -26.91 -26.02
N LEU A 84 -6.79 -27.12 -24.81
CA LEU A 84 -7.30 -26.47 -23.60
C LEU A 84 -7.11 -24.95 -23.69
N ILE A 85 -8.18 -24.21 -23.43
CA ILE A 85 -8.29 -22.76 -23.41
C ILE A 85 -8.44 -22.28 -21.96
N GLU A 86 -9.23 -23.00 -21.17
CA GLU A 86 -9.47 -22.70 -19.77
C GLU A 86 -9.24 -23.92 -18.89
N LEU A 87 -8.46 -23.72 -17.83
CA LEU A 87 -8.24 -24.70 -16.78
C LEU A 87 -8.50 -24.05 -15.42
N ASN A 88 -9.56 -24.49 -14.76
CA ASN A 88 -9.91 -24.02 -13.42
C ASN A 88 -9.66 -25.15 -12.40
N LEU A 89 -8.68 -24.92 -11.53
CA LEU A 89 -8.28 -25.81 -10.43
C LEU A 89 -8.43 -25.13 -9.07
N ASN A 90 -9.15 -24.01 -9.00
CA ASN A 90 -9.36 -23.23 -7.78
C ASN A 90 -9.80 -24.10 -6.59
N ARG A 91 -9.31 -23.82 -5.39
CA ARG A 91 -9.68 -24.50 -4.13
C ARG A 91 -9.58 -26.02 -4.23
N ASN A 92 -8.34 -26.49 -4.36
CA ASN A 92 -7.99 -27.90 -4.31
C ASN A 92 -6.81 -28.10 -3.32
N THR A 93 -6.15 -29.25 -3.35
CA THR A 93 -5.00 -29.54 -2.47
C THR A 93 -3.73 -29.82 -3.28
N ILE A 94 -3.61 -29.20 -4.47
CA ILE A 94 -2.51 -29.45 -5.41
C ILE A 94 -1.20 -28.88 -4.86
N THR A 95 -0.19 -29.73 -4.72
CA THR A 95 1.13 -29.32 -4.18
C THR A 95 2.16 -28.98 -5.24
N ASP A 96 1.97 -29.47 -6.48
CA ASP A 96 2.91 -29.30 -7.59
C ASP A 96 2.19 -29.17 -8.93
N ILE A 97 2.71 -28.28 -9.79
CA ILE A 97 2.24 -28.10 -11.16
C ILE A 97 3.24 -28.76 -12.13
N PRO A 98 2.82 -29.70 -13.00
CA PRO A 98 3.71 -30.44 -13.87
C PRO A 98 4.24 -29.58 -15.03
N GLU A 99 5.50 -29.79 -15.41
CA GLU A 99 6.13 -29.05 -16.52
C GLU A 99 5.43 -29.24 -17.86
N THR A 100 4.70 -30.34 -18.05
CA THR A 100 3.99 -30.68 -19.28
C THR A 100 2.78 -29.78 -19.55
N LEU A 101 2.32 -29.00 -18.56
CA LEU A 101 1.25 -28.00 -18.75
C LEU A 101 1.60 -27.03 -19.88
N LYS A 102 2.90 -26.79 -20.12
CA LYS A 102 3.45 -26.01 -21.23
C LYS A 102 2.98 -26.41 -22.63
N ASN A 103 2.47 -27.64 -22.79
CA ASN A 103 1.98 -28.15 -24.06
C ASN A 103 0.56 -27.66 -24.40
N CYS A 104 -0.16 -27.08 -23.43
CA CYS A 104 -1.49 -26.48 -23.63
C CYS A 104 -1.33 -25.10 -24.28
N LYS A 105 -0.92 -25.07 -25.55
CA LYS A 105 -0.54 -23.83 -26.25
C LYS A 105 -1.70 -22.85 -26.50
N PHE A 106 -2.94 -23.27 -26.34
CA PHE A 106 -4.13 -22.40 -26.44
C PHE A 106 -4.65 -21.93 -25.08
N LEU A 107 -4.00 -22.30 -23.97
CA LEU A 107 -4.46 -21.95 -22.64
C LEU A 107 -4.39 -20.43 -22.45
N THR A 108 -5.55 -19.80 -22.28
CA THR A 108 -5.71 -18.36 -22.08
C THR A 108 -6.04 -18.01 -20.64
N ASN A 109 -6.76 -18.89 -19.93
CA ASN A 109 -7.21 -18.68 -18.57
C ASN A 109 -6.76 -19.85 -17.69
N LEU A 110 -5.93 -19.56 -16.69
CA LEU A 110 -5.42 -20.55 -15.75
C LEU A 110 -5.67 -20.07 -14.34
N ASN A 111 -6.59 -20.74 -13.65
CA ASN A 111 -6.91 -20.48 -12.26
C ASN A 111 -6.38 -21.59 -11.35
N LEU A 112 -5.43 -21.23 -10.49
CA LEU A 112 -4.78 -22.12 -9.53
C LEU A 112 -5.00 -21.68 -8.08
N ASN A 113 -5.91 -20.73 -7.84
CA ASN A 113 -6.15 -20.13 -6.52
C ASN A 113 -6.42 -21.20 -5.43
N GLY A 114 -6.06 -20.93 -4.19
CA GLY A 114 -6.39 -21.80 -3.05
C GLY A 114 -5.80 -23.21 -3.17
N ASN A 115 -4.54 -23.32 -3.61
CA ASN A 115 -3.81 -24.59 -3.70
C ASN A 115 -2.42 -24.48 -3.06
N PRO A 116 -2.00 -25.41 -2.20
CA PRO A 116 -0.79 -25.26 -1.37
C PRO A 116 0.53 -25.58 -2.11
N PHE A 117 0.78 -25.00 -3.29
CA PHE A 117 2.04 -25.21 -4.02
C PHE A 117 3.05 -24.07 -3.80
N THR A 118 4.26 -24.42 -3.39
CA THR A 118 5.28 -23.41 -3.04
C THR A 118 5.97 -22.75 -4.24
N ARG A 119 5.84 -23.34 -5.44
CA ARG A 119 6.51 -22.88 -6.67
C ARG A 119 5.71 -23.19 -7.92
N LEU A 120 5.82 -22.33 -8.92
CA LEU A 120 5.45 -22.62 -10.30
C LEU A 120 6.65 -23.19 -11.08
N PRO A 121 6.45 -24.11 -12.03
CA PRO A 121 7.50 -24.54 -12.94
C PRO A 121 7.86 -23.41 -13.91
N GLU A 122 9.15 -23.20 -14.21
CA GLU A 122 9.60 -22.18 -15.17
C GLU A 122 8.99 -22.35 -16.57
N SER A 123 8.64 -23.59 -16.92
CA SER A 123 8.00 -23.91 -18.20
C SER A 123 6.59 -23.33 -18.35
N ILE A 124 5.95 -22.83 -17.28
CA ILE A 124 4.67 -22.12 -17.39
C ILE A 124 4.79 -20.89 -18.30
N CYS A 125 5.98 -20.27 -18.31
CA CYS A 125 6.30 -19.11 -19.16
C CYS A 125 6.28 -19.45 -20.67
N GLU A 126 6.25 -20.74 -21.05
CA GLU A 126 6.11 -21.18 -22.44
C GLU A 126 4.63 -21.27 -22.90
N CYS A 127 3.66 -21.09 -22.00
CA CYS A 127 2.24 -20.94 -22.32
C CYS A 127 1.94 -19.49 -22.73
N SER A 128 2.52 -19.04 -23.85
CA SER A 128 2.46 -17.64 -24.29
C SER A 128 1.06 -17.10 -24.57
N SER A 129 0.04 -17.96 -24.65
CA SER A 129 -1.36 -17.59 -24.88
C SER A 129 -2.09 -17.17 -23.60
N ILE A 130 -1.50 -17.36 -22.41
CA ILE A 130 -2.14 -17.00 -21.15
C ILE A 130 -2.38 -15.49 -21.10
N THR A 131 -3.63 -15.14 -20.79
CA THR A 131 -4.13 -13.77 -20.61
C THR A 131 -4.51 -13.50 -19.16
N ILE A 132 -4.93 -14.52 -18.42
CA ILE A 132 -5.33 -14.46 -17.02
C ILE A 132 -4.61 -15.58 -16.29
N LEU A 133 -3.86 -15.21 -15.25
CA LEU A 133 -3.16 -16.14 -14.38
C LEU A 133 -3.50 -15.80 -12.92
N SER A 134 -4.27 -16.68 -12.29
CA SER A 134 -4.70 -16.51 -10.89
C SER A 134 -3.96 -17.49 -9.98
N LEU A 135 -3.26 -16.95 -8.99
CA LEU A 135 -2.35 -17.63 -8.06
C LEU A 135 -2.59 -17.20 -6.59
N ASN A 136 -3.77 -16.68 -6.28
CA ASN A 136 -4.11 -16.19 -4.94
C ASN A 136 -4.16 -17.35 -3.94
N ASP A 137 -3.66 -17.12 -2.72
CA ASP A 137 -3.66 -18.12 -1.65
C ASP A 137 -3.02 -19.45 -2.11
N THR A 138 -1.78 -19.38 -2.59
CA THR A 138 -1.04 -20.56 -3.07
C THR A 138 0.20 -20.92 -2.27
N THR A 139 0.56 -20.16 -1.24
CA THR A 139 1.81 -20.30 -0.46
C THR A 139 3.09 -20.08 -1.30
N LEU A 140 2.96 -19.40 -2.44
CA LEU A 140 4.04 -19.20 -3.41
C LEU A 140 5.17 -18.36 -2.81
N THR A 141 6.42 -18.83 -2.89
CA THR A 141 7.58 -18.07 -2.37
C THR A 141 8.25 -17.20 -3.42
N SER A 142 8.03 -17.49 -4.70
CA SER A 142 8.61 -16.74 -5.82
C SER A 142 7.82 -16.98 -7.12
N LEU A 143 7.70 -15.93 -7.93
CA LEU A 143 7.27 -16.07 -9.33
C LEU A 143 8.44 -16.55 -10.22
N PRO A 144 8.17 -17.26 -11.33
CA PRO A 144 9.18 -17.66 -12.30
C PRO A 144 10.02 -16.48 -12.82
N ALA A 145 11.33 -16.69 -13.01
CA ALA A 145 12.24 -15.62 -13.40
C ALA A 145 11.88 -15.00 -14.77
N ASN A 146 11.30 -15.80 -15.66
CA ASN A 146 10.92 -15.42 -17.01
C ASN A 146 9.42 -15.13 -17.19
N ILE A 147 8.70 -14.76 -16.12
CA ILE A 147 7.25 -14.48 -16.20
C ILE A 147 6.90 -13.45 -17.29
N GLY A 148 7.81 -12.51 -17.58
CA GLY A 148 7.71 -11.56 -18.70
C GLY A 148 7.54 -12.16 -20.10
N SER A 149 7.74 -13.47 -20.25
CA SER A 149 7.50 -14.19 -21.53
C SER A 149 6.01 -14.40 -21.83
N LEU A 150 5.14 -14.24 -20.82
CA LEU A 150 3.68 -14.28 -20.99
C LEU A 150 3.19 -12.96 -21.60
N VAL A 151 3.63 -12.65 -22.81
CA VAL A 151 3.45 -11.33 -23.45
C VAL A 151 1.99 -10.90 -23.67
N ASN A 152 1.05 -11.85 -23.61
CA ASN A 152 -0.39 -11.60 -23.71
C ASN A 152 -1.09 -11.49 -22.34
N LEU A 153 -0.35 -11.56 -21.24
CA LEU A 153 -0.92 -11.50 -19.89
C LEU A 153 -1.53 -10.12 -19.65
N ARG A 154 -2.81 -10.12 -19.27
CA ARG A 154 -3.61 -8.94 -18.93
C ARG A 154 -3.93 -8.88 -17.45
N VAL A 155 -4.12 -10.03 -16.81
CA VAL A 155 -4.42 -10.14 -15.38
C VAL A 155 -3.44 -11.11 -14.73
N LEU A 156 -2.75 -10.63 -13.70
CA LEU A 156 -1.92 -11.44 -12.82
C LEU A 156 -2.35 -11.23 -11.37
N GLU A 157 -2.95 -12.26 -10.78
CA GLU A 157 -3.35 -12.25 -9.38
C GLU A 157 -2.42 -13.19 -8.61
N ALA A 158 -1.74 -12.68 -7.59
CA ALA A 158 -0.86 -13.44 -6.71
C ALA A 158 -0.96 -12.96 -5.25
N ARG A 159 -2.16 -12.53 -4.83
CA ARG A 159 -2.48 -12.10 -3.46
C ARG A 159 -2.32 -13.25 -2.46
N GLU A 160 -2.06 -12.93 -1.20
CA GLU A 160 -2.04 -13.92 -0.10
C GLU A 160 -1.00 -15.03 -0.36
N ASN A 161 0.25 -14.63 -0.58
CA ASN A 161 1.38 -15.53 -0.80
C ASN A 161 2.58 -15.13 0.06
N HIS A 162 3.72 -15.80 -0.14
CA HIS A 162 4.98 -15.53 0.56
C HIS A 162 6.03 -14.93 -0.38
N LEU A 163 5.60 -14.11 -1.35
CA LEU A 163 6.52 -13.49 -2.31
C LEU A 163 7.37 -12.44 -1.60
N LYS A 164 8.69 -12.60 -1.66
CA LYS A 164 9.65 -11.60 -1.14
C LYS A 164 10.13 -10.61 -2.19
N THR A 165 10.13 -11.05 -3.44
CA THR A 165 10.65 -10.27 -4.56
C THR A 165 9.80 -10.51 -5.80
N ILE A 166 9.76 -9.52 -6.67
CA ILE A 166 9.12 -9.61 -7.98
C ILE A 166 10.19 -9.71 -9.06
N PRO A 167 10.11 -10.68 -9.98
CA PRO A 167 11.12 -10.85 -11.02
C PRO A 167 11.20 -9.63 -11.94
N LEU A 168 12.43 -9.22 -12.29
CA LEU A 168 12.66 -8.05 -13.14
C LEU A 168 12.01 -8.15 -14.52
N SER A 169 11.73 -9.36 -15.00
CA SER A 169 11.07 -9.60 -16.29
C SER A 169 9.60 -9.18 -16.30
N ILE A 170 8.95 -8.97 -15.15
CA ILE A 170 7.54 -8.55 -15.08
C ILE A 170 7.27 -7.28 -15.91
N VAL A 171 8.26 -6.39 -16.02
CA VAL A 171 8.18 -5.13 -16.76
C VAL A 171 8.03 -5.30 -18.28
N GLU A 172 8.19 -6.52 -18.79
CA GLU A 172 8.00 -6.87 -20.20
C GLU A 172 6.53 -7.21 -20.53
N LEU A 173 5.66 -7.36 -19.53
CA LEU A 173 4.23 -7.61 -19.69
C LEU A 173 3.47 -6.35 -20.13
N LYS A 174 3.64 -5.94 -21.39
CA LYS A 174 3.09 -4.67 -21.91
C LYS A 174 1.57 -4.60 -22.00
N GLN A 175 0.90 -5.75 -21.98
CA GLN A 175 -0.56 -5.84 -22.02
C GLN A 175 -1.18 -5.98 -20.62
N LEU A 176 -0.37 -5.98 -19.56
CA LEU A 176 -0.87 -6.14 -18.19
C LEU A 176 -1.74 -4.94 -17.82
N GLU A 177 -2.99 -5.23 -17.46
CA GLU A 177 -4.02 -4.28 -17.05
C GLU A 177 -4.26 -4.36 -15.54
N GLU A 178 -4.13 -5.55 -14.95
CA GLU A 178 -4.34 -5.80 -13.53
C GLU A 178 -3.16 -6.59 -12.95
N LEU A 179 -2.59 -6.07 -11.86
CA LEU A 179 -1.55 -6.72 -11.08
C LEU A 179 -1.95 -6.69 -9.60
N ASP A 180 -2.32 -7.84 -9.04
CA ASP A 180 -2.59 -7.98 -7.60
C ASP A 180 -1.46 -8.78 -6.93
N LEU A 181 -0.73 -8.10 -6.05
CA LEU A 181 0.36 -8.59 -5.24
C LEU A 181 0.10 -8.38 -3.74
N GLY A 182 -1.13 -8.06 -3.35
CA GLY A 182 -1.47 -7.74 -1.96
C GLY A 182 -1.21 -8.90 -1.00
N GLN A 183 -1.03 -8.62 0.29
CA GLN A 183 -0.80 -9.64 1.33
C GLN A 183 0.37 -10.59 0.99
N ASN A 184 1.55 -10.02 0.84
CA ASN A 184 2.80 -10.74 0.56
C ASN A 184 3.93 -10.22 1.46
N GLU A 185 5.18 -10.60 1.19
CA GLU A 185 6.36 -10.19 1.94
C GLU A 185 7.30 -9.31 1.08
N ILE A 186 6.78 -8.58 0.09
CA ILE A 186 7.59 -7.87 -0.90
C ILE A 186 8.27 -6.66 -0.27
N GLU A 187 9.60 -6.59 -0.39
CA GLU A 187 10.40 -5.47 0.13
C GLU A 187 10.59 -4.34 -0.90
N ASP A 188 10.75 -4.70 -2.18
CA ASP A 188 11.01 -3.75 -3.26
C ASP A 188 10.26 -4.12 -4.55
N LEU A 189 9.77 -3.10 -5.25
CA LEU A 189 9.27 -3.23 -6.62
C LEU A 189 10.40 -3.00 -7.64
N PRO A 190 10.32 -3.61 -8.85
CA PRO A 190 11.28 -3.35 -9.91
C PRO A 190 11.38 -1.84 -10.25
N ALA A 191 12.60 -1.30 -10.30
CA ALA A 191 12.84 0.14 -10.51
C ALA A 191 12.22 0.70 -11.82
N LYS A 192 11.92 -0.18 -12.79
CA LYS A 192 11.29 0.17 -14.08
C LYS A 192 9.84 -0.28 -14.17
N ILE A 193 9.10 -0.41 -13.06
CA ILE A 193 7.69 -0.83 -13.06
C ILE A 193 6.81 0.05 -13.98
N GLY A 194 7.17 1.34 -14.15
CA GLY A 194 6.54 2.28 -15.10
C GLY A 194 6.46 1.83 -16.56
N LYS A 195 7.22 0.80 -16.92
CA LYS A 195 7.14 0.14 -18.23
C LYS A 195 5.82 -0.60 -18.48
N LEU A 196 5.01 -0.84 -17.45
CA LEU A 196 3.67 -1.43 -17.52
C LEU A 196 2.67 -0.35 -17.92
N THR A 197 2.74 0.10 -19.17
CA THR A 197 1.99 1.28 -19.64
C THR A 197 0.49 1.05 -19.78
N SER A 198 0.04 -0.20 -19.83
CA SER A 198 -1.36 -0.59 -19.94
C SER A 198 -2.02 -0.83 -18.58
N LEU A 199 -1.25 -0.75 -17.49
CA LEU A 199 -1.71 -1.06 -16.14
C LEU A 199 -2.80 -0.08 -15.71
N ARG A 200 -3.91 -0.62 -15.20
CA ARG A 200 -5.11 0.09 -14.74
C ARG A 200 -5.31 -0.09 -13.24
N GLU A 201 -5.12 -1.31 -12.77
CA GLU A 201 -5.29 -1.68 -11.38
C GLU A 201 -3.99 -2.27 -10.84
N PHE A 202 -3.47 -1.68 -9.77
CA PHE A 202 -2.29 -2.17 -9.09
C PHE A 202 -2.52 -2.24 -7.59
N TYR A 203 -2.53 -3.45 -7.06
CA TYR A 203 -2.67 -3.73 -5.64
C TYR A 203 -1.36 -4.32 -5.12
N ALA A 204 -0.77 -3.66 -4.13
CA ALA A 204 0.42 -4.10 -3.40
C ALA A 204 0.28 -3.79 -1.91
N ASP A 205 -0.96 -3.77 -1.42
CA ASP A 205 -1.30 -3.60 0.00
C ASP A 205 -0.73 -4.74 0.87
N MET A 206 -0.58 -4.50 2.18
CA MET A 206 -0.14 -5.51 3.14
C MET A 206 1.16 -6.21 2.71
N ASN A 207 2.20 -5.41 2.46
CA ASN A 207 3.54 -5.85 2.07
C ASN A 207 4.61 -5.15 2.95
N ASN A 208 5.90 -5.33 2.62
CA ASN A 208 7.02 -4.72 3.34
C ASN A 208 7.69 -3.59 2.53
N LEU A 209 6.96 -2.90 1.65
CA LEU A 209 7.53 -1.89 0.77
C LEU A 209 8.02 -0.67 1.56
N GLY A 210 9.32 -0.37 1.48
CA GLY A 210 9.90 0.82 2.12
C GLY A 210 9.76 2.11 1.28
N THR A 211 9.70 1.98 -0.04
CA THR A 211 9.51 3.09 -0.99
C THR A 211 8.81 2.60 -2.25
N LEU A 212 8.18 3.51 -2.99
CA LEU A 212 7.76 3.24 -4.37
C LEU A 212 8.83 3.72 -5.35
N PRO A 213 9.09 2.97 -6.45
CA PRO A 213 10.01 3.43 -7.48
C PRO A 213 9.43 4.63 -8.22
N ASP A 214 10.24 5.65 -8.51
CA ASP A 214 9.77 6.88 -9.18
C ASP A 214 9.05 6.61 -10.51
N SER A 215 9.47 5.55 -11.22
CA SER A 215 8.89 5.14 -12.50
C SER A 215 7.43 4.70 -12.40
N ILE A 216 6.88 4.38 -11.22
CA ILE A 216 5.45 4.06 -11.10
C ILE A 216 4.57 5.20 -11.64
N SER A 217 5.06 6.44 -11.56
CA SER A 217 4.41 7.63 -12.09
C SER A 217 4.23 7.61 -13.63
N ASP A 218 4.96 6.75 -14.34
CA ASP A 218 4.86 6.57 -15.79
C ASP A 218 3.68 5.66 -16.21
N CYS A 219 3.03 4.96 -15.26
CA CYS A 219 1.82 4.18 -15.49
C CYS A 219 0.59 5.13 -15.65
N ARG A 220 0.55 5.89 -16.75
CA ARG A 220 -0.47 6.95 -16.98
C ARG A 220 -1.90 6.45 -17.14
N MET A 221 -2.09 5.16 -17.41
CA MET A 221 -3.39 4.51 -17.51
C MET A 221 -3.89 3.96 -16.17
N LEU A 222 -3.10 4.07 -15.11
CA LEU A 222 -3.46 3.57 -13.79
C LEU A 222 -4.68 4.34 -13.27
N ASP A 223 -5.76 3.62 -13.03
CA ASP A 223 -7.03 4.11 -12.50
C ASP A 223 -7.04 3.91 -10.98
N GLN A 224 -6.54 2.76 -10.49
CA GLN A 224 -6.51 2.41 -9.07
C GLN A 224 -5.11 1.98 -8.60
N LEU A 225 -4.68 2.57 -7.49
CA LEU A 225 -3.43 2.21 -6.80
C LEU A 225 -3.69 1.99 -5.31
N ASP A 226 -3.51 0.76 -4.85
CA ASP A 226 -3.51 0.44 -3.43
C ASP A 226 -2.12 -0.06 -2.99
N VAL A 227 -1.49 0.72 -2.11
CA VAL A 227 -0.20 0.40 -1.48
C VAL A 227 -0.30 0.57 0.03
N SER A 228 -1.51 0.43 0.57
CA SER A 228 -1.76 0.56 2.00
C SER A 228 -1.11 -0.55 2.82
N GLU A 229 -0.98 -0.36 4.14
CA GLU A 229 -0.40 -1.37 5.04
C GLU A 229 1.02 -1.81 4.60
N ASN A 230 1.89 -0.82 4.38
CA ASN A 230 3.30 -1.02 4.02
C ASN A 230 4.20 -0.17 4.94
N GLN A 231 5.48 0.01 4.58
CA GLN A 231 6.46 0.81 5.31
C GLN A 231 6.93 2.02 4.48
N ILE A 232 6.05 2.53 3.60
CA ILE A 232 6.40 3.57 2.63
C ILE A 232 6.62 4.88 3.38
N ASN A 233 7.84 5.42 3.29
CA ASN A 233 8.20 6.69 3.94
C ASN A 233 8.08 7.92 3.04
N ARG A 234 7.85 7.74 1.72
CA ARG A 234 7.65 8.84 0.76
C ARG A 234 6.97 8.33 -0.50
N LEU A 235 6.14 9.18 -1.09
CA LEU A 235 5.60 8.97 -2.43
C LEU A 235 6.51 9.63 -3.48
N PRO A 236 6.50 9.16 -4.74
CA PRO A 236 7.26 9.79 -5.83
C PRO A 236 6.88 11.25 -6.05
N GLU A 237 7.86 12.14 -6.27
CA GLU A 237 7.62 13.56 -6.53
C GLU A 237 6.73 13.80 -7.75
N ASN A 238 6.79 12.90 -8.74
CA ASN A 238 6.02 12.99 -9.99
C ASN A 238 4.71 12.19 -9.98
N LEU A 239 4.20 11.78 -8.82
CA LEU A 239 2.94 11.02 -8.66
C LEU A 239 1.78 11.62 -9.49
N GLY A 240 1.72 12.96 -9.57
CA GLY A 240 0.76 13.70 -10.39
C GLY A 240 0.76 13.43 -11.89
N SER A 241 1.73 12.67 -12.41
CA SER A 241 1.80 12.27 -13.82
C SER A 241 0.81 11.15 -14.18
N MET A 242 0.28 10.44 -13.19
CA MET A 242 -0.74 9.39 -13.37
C MET A 242 -2.12 10.01 -13.63
N SER A 243 -2.29 10.62 -14.79
CA SER A 243 -3.47 11.44 -15.13
C SER A 243 -4.81 10.71 -15.13
N SER A 244 -4.80 9.37 -15.15
CA SER A 244 -6.03 8.55 -15.12
C SER A 244 -6.50 8.21 -13.70
N LEU A 245 -5.63 8.37 -12.69
CA LEU A 245 -5.86 7.87 -11.35
C LEU A 245 -7.14 8.46 -10.73
N THR A 246 -8.05 7.56 -10.32
CA THR A 246 -9.31 7.88 -9.65
C THR A 246 -9.26 7.50 -8.17
N ASP A 247 -8.55 6.43 -7.82
CA ASP A 247 -8.51 5.88 -6.47
C ASP A 247 -7.06 5.69 -6.04
N LEU A 248 -6.67 6.37 -4.96
CA LEU A 248 -5.35 6.23 -4.34
C LEU A 248 -5.49 5.88 -2.86
N ASN A 249 -5.02 4.70 -2.49
CA ASN A 249 -4.94 4.26 -1.11
C ASN A 249 -3.47 4.07 -0.69
N VAL A 250 -3.02 4.93 0.22
CA VAL A 250 -1.67 4.93 0.81
C VAL A 250 -1.75 4.85 2.34
N SER A 251 -2.89 4.40 2.88
CA SER A 251 -3.14 4.35 4.33
C SER A 251 -2.20 3.37 5.04
N MET A 252 -2.00 3.51 6.35
CA MET A 252 -1.18 2.61 7.16
C MET A 252 0.25 2.47 6.59
N ASN A 253 0.92 3.61 6.45
CA ASN A 253 2.32 3.74 6.01
C ASN A 253 3.05 4.77 6.90
N ASP A 254 4.29 5.12 6.56
CA ASP A 254 5.13 6.05 7.31
C ASP A 254 5.29 7.41 6.60
N ILE A 255 4.32 7.84 5.79
CA ILE A 255 4.44 9.03 4.92
C ILE A 255 4.36 10.32 5.76
N PRO A 256 5.38 11.19 5.74
CA PRO A 256 5.40 12.44 6.50
C PRO A 256 4.74 13.63 5.76
N GLU A 257 4.73 13.59 4.43
CA GLU A 257 4.13 14.60 3.56
C GLU A 257 3.67 14.01 2.23
N LEU A 258 2.63 14.62 1.63
CA LEU A 258 2.21 14.31 0.27
C LEU A 258 2.99 15.17 -0.75
N PRO A 259 3.38 14.63 -1.91
CA PRO A 259 4.10 15.40 -2.92
C PRO A 259 3.19 16.48 -3.53
N ARG A 260 3.75 17.65 -3.85
CA ARG A 260 2.99 18.77 -4.45
C ARG A 260 2.29 18.39 -5.75
N SER A 261 2.85 17.42 -6.48
CA SER A 261 2.26 16.94 -7.73
C SER A 261 0.90 16.26 -7.56
N ILE A 262 0.48 15.91 -6.32
CA ILE A 262 -0.87 15.36 -6.05
C ILE A 262 -1.97 16.25 -6.65
N GLY A 263 -1.78 17.58 -6.63
CA GLY A 263 -2.72 18.55 -7.21
C GLY A 263 -2.91 18.43 -8.72
N ASN A 264 -2.06 17.69 -9.43
CA ASN A 264 -2.19 17.43 -10.86
C ASN A 264 -3.14 16.26 -11.18
N LEU A 265 -3.53 15.45 -10.19
CA LEU A 265 -4.45 14.32 -10.38
C LEU A 265 -5.89 14.80 -10.54
N LYS A 266 -6.22 15.32 -11.72
CA LYS A 266 -7.53 15.95 -12.00
C LYS A 266 -8.70 14.97 -12.04
N ARG A 267 -8.44 13.67 -12.10
CA ARG A 267 -9.44 12.60 -12.08
C ARG A 267 -9.57 11.90 -10.72
N LEU A 268 -8.73 12.25 -9.74
CA LEU A 268 -8.75 11.63 -8.42
C LEU A 268 -10.09 11.91 -7.74
N GLN A 269 -10.79 10.85 -7.38
CA GLN A 269 -12.08 10.87 -6.70
C GLN A 269 -11.92 10.48 -5.23
N MET A 270 -11.10 9.47 -4.96
CA MET A 270 -10.87 8.94 -3.62
C MET A 270 -9.39 9.01 -3.26
N LEU A 271 -9.10 9.64 -2.13
CA LEU A 271 -7.77 9.67 -1.53
C LEU A 271 -7.83 9.20 -0.07
N LYS A 272 -7.19 8.07 0.21
CA LYS A 272 -7.04 7.52 1.56
C LYS A 272 -5.59 7.59 2.01
N VAL A 273 -5.34 8.34 3.09
CA VAL A 273 -4.02 8.55 3.70
C VAL A 273 -4.11 8.37 5.21
N GLU A 274 -5.02 7.52 5.67
CA GLU A 274 -5.23 7.29 7.10
C GLU A 274 -4.02 6.62 7.73
N ARG A 275 -3.77 6.82 9.02
CA ARG A 275 -2.69 6.12 9.76
C ARG A 275 -1.32 6.32 9.13
N ASN A 276 -0.94 7.56 8.91
CA ASN A 276 0.38 7.97 8.43
C ASN A 276 1.00 8.99 9.40
N ASN A 277 2.16 9.53 9.04
CA ASN A 277 2.89 10.50 9.84
C ASN A 277 2.72 11.94 9.31
N LEU A 278 1.60 12.25 8.64
CA LEU A 278 1.40 13.57 8.02
C LEU A 278 1.34 14.66 9.10
N THR A 279 2.24 15.64 8.99
CA THR A 279 2.25 16.82 9.87
C THR A 279 1.50 18.01 9.27
N GLN A 280 1.45 18.09 7.94
CA GLN A 280 0.73 19.10 7.18
C GLN A 280 0.10 18.48 5.94
N LEU A 281 -0.98 19.09 5.48
CA LEU A 281 -1.60 18.77 4.19
C LEU A 281 -1.17 19.82 3.16
N THR A 282 -0.60 19.38 2.04
CA THR A 282 -0.11 20.28 0.99
C THR A 282 -1.26 21.12 0.39
N PRO A 283 -1.11 22.45 0.19
CA PRO A 283 -2.17 23.28 -0.38
C PRO A 283 -2.61 22.85 -1.79
N GLU A 284 -1.74 22.19 -2.54
CA GLU A 284 -2.02 21.65 -3.87
C GLU A 284 -3.15 20.61 -3.88
N ILE A 285 -3.52 20.04 -2.73
CA ILE A 285 -4.69 19.15 -2.62
C ILE A 285 -5.96 19.82 -3.18
N GLY A 286 -6.13 21.13 -2.97
CA GLY A 286 -7.28 21.89 -3.47
C GLY A 286 -7.41 21.91 -4.99
N HIS A 287 -6.34 21.56 -5.72
CA HIS A 287 -6.35 21.45 -7.16
C HIS A 287 -6.91 20.11 -7.69
N CYS A 288 -7.17 19.13 -6.81
CA CYS A 288 -7.82 17.85 -7.15
C CYS A 288 -9.33 18.05 -7.36
N SER A 289 -9.71 18.71 -8.45
CA SER A 289 -11.09 19.18 -8.68
C SER A 289 -12.17 18.08 -8.74
N ALA A 290 -11.78 16.83 -8.99
CA ALA A 290 -12.71 15.69 -9.01
C ALA A 290 -12.86 15.00 -7.64
N LEU A 291 -12.12 15.41 -6.61
CA LEU A 291 -12.07 14.70 -5.34
C LEU A 291 -13.43 14.74 -4.62
N THR A 292 -13.96 13.55 -4.31
CA THR A 292 -15.24 13.35 -3.63
C THR A 292 -15.04 12.82 -2.22
N GLU A 293 -13.98 12.06 -1.97
CA GLU A 293 -13.71 11.44 -0.68
C GLU A 293 -12.24 11.63 -0.27
N LEU A 294 -12.04 12.20 0.91
CA LEU A 294 -10.72 12.44 1.49
C LEU A 294 -10.68 11.92 2.93
N TYR A 295 -9.83 10.91 3.15
CA TYR A 295 -9.63 10.28 4.46
C TYR A 295 -8.21 10.55 4.95
N LEU A 296 -8.10 11.28 6.06
CA LEU A 296 -6.87 11.76 6.69
C LEU A 296 -6.79 11.35 8.18
N GLY A 297 -7.64 10.41 8.60
CA GLY A 297 -7.74 9.97 9.98
C GLY A 297 -6.43 9.44 10.54
N GLN A 298 -6.19 9.62 11.84
CA GLN A 298 -5.00 9.11 12.55
C GLN A 298 -3.68 9.59 11.91
N ASN A 299 -3.53 10.90 11.77
CA ASN A 299 -2.29 11.57 11.37
C ASN A 299 -1.86 12.58 12.46
N MET A 300 -0.89 13.44 12.15
CA MET A 300 -0.37 14.45 13.07
C MET A 300 -0.69 15.89 12.61
N LEU A 301 -1.74 16.09 11.80
CA LEU A 301 -2.08 17.39 11.21
C LEU A 301 -2.43 18.43 12.28
N THR A 302 -1.85 19.62 12.18
CA THR A 302 -2.14 20.76 13.08
C THR A 302 -3.17 21.74 12.53
N ASP A 303 -3.29 21.78 11.21
CA ASP A 303 -4.15 22.67 10.45
C ASP A 303 -4.53 22.03 9.10
N LEU A 304 -5.54 22.61 8.45
CA LEU A 304 -5.91 22.32 7.07
C LEU A 304 -5.66 23.56 6.22
N PRO A 305 -5.13 23.43 4.99
CA PRO A 305 -4.89 24.57 4.11
C PRO A 305 -6.21 25.18 3.64
N ASP A 306 -6.22 26.51 3.42
CA ASP A 306 -7.38 27.23 2.90
C ASP A 306 -7.90 26.67 1.57
N SER A 307 -7.02 26.08 0.76
CA SER A 307 -7.35 25.45 -0.51
C SER A 307 -8.28 24.23 -0.38
N ILE A 308 -8.50 23.69 0.83
CA ILE A 308 -9.52 22.66 1.06
C ILE A 308 -10.90 23.13 0.57
N GLY A 309 -11.17 24.43 0.69
CA GLY A 309 -12.41 25.05 0.22
C GLY A 309 -12.60 24.97 -1.29
N ASP A 310 -11.56 24.71 -2.08
CA ASP A 310 -11.62 24.61 -3.55
C ASP A 310 -12.13 23.25 -4.04
N LEU A 311 -12.20 22.25 -3.15
CA LEU A 311 -12.74 20.92 -3.44
C LEU A 311 -14.28 20.94 -3.49
N LYS A 312 -14.85 21.56 -4.53
CA LYS A 312 -16.30 21.78 -4.65
C LYS A 312 -17.12 20.48 -4.77
N ASN A 313 -16.48 19.39 -5.19
CA ASN A 313 -17.09 18.07 -5.33
C ASN A 313 -16.92 17.20 -4.07
N LEU A 314 -16.22 17.67 -3.04
CA LEU A 314 -15.97 16.90 -1.83
C LEU A 314 -17.27 16.60 -1.11
N THR A 315 -17.54 15.31 -0.90
CA THR A 315 -18.74 14.79 -0.23
C THR A 315 -18.44 14.25 1.15
N THR A 316 -17.25 13.66 1.34
CA THR A 316 -16.79 13.07 2.59
C THR A 316 -15.40 13.60 2.91
N LEU A 317 -15.28 14.22 4.08
CA LEU A 317 -14.01 14.61 4.67
C LEU A 317 -13.89 14.00 6.06
N ASN A 318 -12.94 13.08 6.22
CA ASN A 318 -12.58 12.50 7.50
C ASN A 318 -11.18 12.98 7.90
N VAL A 319 -11.07 13.69 9.03
CA VAL A 319 -9.81 14.15 9.63
C VAL A 319 -9.75 13.79 11.10
N ASP A 320 -10.31 12.63 11.45
CA ASP A 320 -10.37 12.14 12.82
C ASP A 320 -8.97 11.90 13.41
N CYS A 321 -8.85 11.93 14.74
CA CYS A 321 -7.62 11.57 15.47
C CYS A 321 -6.39 12.33 14.94
N ASN A 322 -6.47 13.66 14.89
CA ASN A 322 -5.39 14.56 14.49
C ASN A 322 -5.16 15.63 15.59
N ASN A 323 -4.30 16.62 15.32
CA ASN A 323 -3.97 17.69 16.26
C ASN A 323 -4.57 19.04 15.82
N LEU A 324 -5.70 19.05 15.08
CA LEU A 324 -6.27 20.27 14.53
C LEU A 324 -6.76 21.19 15.65
N ILE A 325 -6.35 22.45 15.61
CA ILE A 325 -6.77 23.49 16.58
C ILE A 325 -7.97 24.29 16.06
N GLU A 326 -8.07 24.42 14.73
CA GLU A 326 -9.13 25.14 14.03
C GLU A 326 -9.40 24.49 12.67
N ILE A 327 -10.48 24.94 12.03
CA ILE A 327 -10.84 24.57 10.66
C ILE A 327 -10.94 25.86 9.84
N PRO A 328 -10.35 25.94 8.64
CA PRO A 328 -10.34 27.16 7.85
C PRO A 328 -11.75 27.59 7.46
N GLU A 329 -12.00 28.90 7.43
CA GLU A 329 -13.31 29.44 7.04
C GLU A 329 -13.72 29.02 5.62
N THR A 330 -12.76 28.69 4.77
CA THR A 330 -12.97 28.23 3.40
C THR A 330 -13.70 26.89 3.31
N ILE A 331 -13.79 26.10 4.40
CA ILE A 331 -14.57 24.85 4.45
C ILE A 331 -16.02 25.05 4.02
N GLY A 332 -16.61 26.22 4.31
CA GLY A 332 -17.96 26.60 3.89
C GLY A 332 -18.15 26.69 2.37
N SER A 333 -17.06 26.64 1.60
CA SER A 333 -17.10 26.58 0.14
C SER A 333 -17.30 25.16 -0.42
N CYS A 334 -17.12 24.13 0.41
CA CYS A 334 -17.37 22.72 0.05
C CYS A 334 -18.87 22.42 0.08
N LYS A 335 -19.61 22.99 -0.88
CA LYS A 335 -21.09 22.91 -0.89
C LYS A 335 -21.65 21.51 -1.08
N SER A 336 -20.85 20.58 -1.61
CA SER A 336 -21.23 19.18 -1.79
C SER A 336 -21.00 18.32 -0.55
N LEU A 337 -20.41 18.88 0.53
CA LEU A 337 -20.02 18.13 1.71
C LEU A 337 -21.26 17.57 2.42
N THR A 338 -21.27 16.26 2.61
CA THR A 338 -22.34 15.49 3.24
C THR A 338 -21.92 14.90 4.57
N VAL A 339 -20.65 14.52 4.71
CA VAL A 339 -20.06 13.95 5.92
C VAL A 339 -18.79 14.73 6.24
N LEU A 340 -18.76 15.32 7.43
CA LEU A 340 -17.56 15.93 8.00
C LEU A 340 -17.28 15.28 9.35
N SER A 341 -16.17 14.56 9.44
CA SER A 341 -15.70 13.94 10.67
C SER A 341 -14.39 14.60 11.12
N LEU A 342 -14.40 15.12 12.34
CA LEU A 342 -13.32 15.85 13.00
C LEU A 342 -13.09 15.30 14.42
N ARG A 343 -13.49 14.06 14.68
CA ARG A 343 -13.48 13.46 16.01
C ARG A 343 -12.05 13.39 16.55
N GLN A 344 -11.88 13.53 17.87
CA GLN A 344 -10.57 13.43 18.53
C GLN A 344 -9.53 14.39 17.93
N ASN A 345 -9.83 15.69 17.98
CA ASN A 345 -8.92 16.77 17.63
C ASN A 345 -8.83 17.78 18.79
N LEU A 346 -8.18 18.93 18.57
CA LEU A 346 -8.00 19.99 19.57
C LEU A 346 -8.85 21.23 19.26
N ILE A 347 -9.93 21.08 18.48
CA ILE A 347 -10.69 22.20 17.93
C ILE A 347 -11.44 22.93 19.03
N SER A 348 -11.21 24.24 19.14
CA SER A 348 -11.82 25.09 20.19
C SER A 348 -13.10 25.81 19.73
N GLU A 349 -13.19 26.11 18.43
CA GLU A 349 -14.36 26.70 17.79
C GLU A 349 -14.52 26.22 16.34
N LEU A 350 -15.76 26.20 15.84
CA LEU A 350 -16.04 25.95 14.43
C LEU A 350 -16.36 27.28 13.73
N PRO A 351 -15.91 27.48 12.47
CA PRO A 351 -16.18 28.72 11.75
C PRO A 351 -17.66 28.87 11.43
N MET A 352 -18.16 30.10 11.45
CA MET A 352 -19.56 30.41 11.08
C MET A 352 -19.91 29.95 9.66
N THR A 353 -18.91 29.90 8.77
CA THR A 353 -19.06 29.48 7.38
C THR A 353 -19.48 28.03 7.22
N ILE A 354 -19.37 27.18 8.25
CA ILE A 354 -19.80 25.78 8.18
C ILE A 354 -21.29 25.62 7.82
N GLY A 355 -22.13 26.60 8.17
CA GLY A 355 -23.54 26.61 7.77
C GLY A 355 -23.79 26.78 6.27
N LYS A 356 -22.75 27.11 5.47
CA LYS A 356 -22.84 27.14 3.99
C LYS A 356 -22.74 25.75 3.37
N CYS A 357 -22.33 24.73 4.13
CA CYS A 357 -22.33 23.33 3.70
C CYS A 357 -23.76 22.74 3.79
N GLU A 358 -24.69 23.29 3.00
CA GLU A 358 -26.13 23.01 3.09
C GLU A 358 -26.52 21.53 2.85
N ASN A 359 -25.60 20.75 2.25
CA ASN A 359 -25.79 19.32 2.00
C ASN A 359 -25.35 18.42 3.16
N MET A 360 -24.82 18.98 4.25
CA MET A 360 -24.27 18.21 5.35
C MET A 360 -25.35 17.40 6.07
N THR A 361 -25.10 16.11 6.21
CA THR A 361 -25.98 15.12 6.85
C THR A 361 -25.38 14.60 8.15
N VAL A 362 -24.05 14.49 8.22
CA VAL A 362 -23.32 14.05 9.41
C VAL A 362 -22.23 15.06 9.72
N LEU A 363 -22.24 15.55 10.95
CA LEU A 363 -21.16 16.33 11.54
C LEU A 363 -20.69 15.64 12.82
N ASP A 364 -19.51 15.04 12.78
CA ASP A 364 -18.87 14.47 13.97
C ASP A 364 -17.74 15.39 14.44
N VAL A 365 -17.92 15.93 15.65
CA VAL A 365 -16.95 16.78 16.35
C VAL A 365 -16.75 16.28 17.78
N ALA A 366 -16.98 14.98 18.02
CA ALA A 366 -16.80 14.36 19.32
C ALA A 366 -15.34 14.46 19.78
N SER A 367 -15.13 14.52 21.09
CA SER A 367 -13.80 14.52 21.71
C SER A 367 -12.89 15.65 21.18
N ASN A 368 -13.42 16.88 21.15
CA ASN A 368 -12.68 18.11 20.85
C ASN A 368 -12.63 19.04 22.08
N LYS A 369 -12.28 20.31 21.88
CA LYS A 369 -12.26 21.37 22.90
C LYS A 369 -13.34 22.43 22.68
N LEU A 370 -14.47 22.04 22.08
CA LEU A 370 -15.55 22.98 21.75
C LEU A 370 -16.24 23.49 23.01
N THR A 371 -16.34 24.82 23.12
CA THR A 371 -17.11 25.48 24.19
C THR A 371 -18.57 25.72 23.81
N SER A 372 -18.80 25.98 22.52
CA SER A 372 -20.11 26.18 21.91
C SER A 372 -20.03 25.84 20.42
N LEU A 373 -21.18 25.78 19.75
CA LEU A 373 -21.26 25.64 18.30
C LEU A 373 -21.71 26.97 17.67
N PRO A 374 -21.28 27.30 16.45
CA PRO A 374 -21.75 28.49 15.76
C PRO A 374 -23.26 28.38 15.49
N PHE A 375 -23.98 29.49 15.60
CA PHE A 375 -25.43 29.51 15.38
C PHE A 375 -25.84 28.97 13.99
N THR A 376 -24.93 29.06 13.02
CA THR A 376 -25.13 28.55 11.66
C THR A 376 -25.25 27.02 11.57
N VAL A 377 -24.90 26.25 12.60
CA VAL A 377 -25.24 24.80 12.65
C VAL A 377 -26.76 24.59 12.58
N LYS A 378 -27.57 25.52 13.09
CA LYS A 378 -29.03 25.42 13.02
C LYS A 378 -29.61 25.58 11.61
N VAL A 379 -28.85 26.14 10.66
CA VAL A 379 -29.31 26.30 9.27
C VAL A 379 -29.01 25.08 8.40
N LEU A 380 -28.30 24.07 8.94
CA LEU A 380 -28.04 22.79 8.29
C LEU A 380 -29.29 21.89 8.36
N TYR A 381 -30.31 22.23 7.57
CA TYR A 381 -31.62 21.58 7.60
C TYR A 381 -31.61 20.09 7.19
N LYS A 382 -30.54 19.62 6.54
CA LYS A 382 -30.34 18.21 6.16
C LYS A 382 -29.58 17.38 7.20
N LEU A 383 -29.12 17.99 8.29
CA LEU A 383 -28.33 17.31 9.30
C LEU A 383 -29.16 16.22 10.00
N GLN A 384 -28.71 14.97 9.86
CA GLN A 384 -29.32 13.77 10.44
C GLN A 384 -28.59 13.31 11.70
N ALA A 385 -27.29 13.63 11.79
CA ALA A 385 -26.45 13.32 12.93
C ALA A 385 -25.48 14.46 13.25
N LEU A 386 -25.42 14.82 14.53
CA LEU A 386 -24.48 15.74 15.15
C LEU A 386 -23.87 15.04 16.37
N TRP A 387 -22.63 14.58 16.25
CA TRP A 387 -21.93 13.90 17.34
C TRP A 387 -21.02 14.88 18.09
N LEU A 388 -21.26 15.04 19.40
CA LEU A 388 -20.47 15.88 20.30
C LEU A 388 -19.70 15.07 21.35
N SER A 389 -20.03 13.78 21.51
CA SER A 389 -19.37 12.87 22.45
C SER A 389 -19.46 11.43 21.96
N GLU A 390 -18.45 10.61 22.29
CA GLU A 390 -18.36 9.20 21.84
C GLU A 390 -19.48 8.32 22.42
N ASN A 391 -19.95 8.63 23.62
CA ASN A 391 -20.98 7.87 24.34
C ASN A 391 -22.38 8.48 24.17
N GLN A 392 -22.58 9.29 23.12
CA GLN A 392 -23.85 9.93 22.83
C GLN A 392 -24.86 8.89 22.30
N THR A 393 -26.06 8.84 22.90
CA THR A 393 -27.09 7.83 22.57
C THR A 393 -28.07 8.27 21.48
N GLN A 394 -28.18 9.57 21.21
CA GLN A 394 -29.09 10.15 20.20
C GLN A 394 -28.28 10.90 19.14
N SER A 395 -28.61 10.75 17.87
CA SER A 395 -27.86 11.43 16.80
C SER A 395 -28.12 12.94 16.71
N ILE A 396 -29.24 13.47 17.21
CA ILE A 396 -29.56 14.91 17.21
C ILE A 396 -29.95 15.35 18.62
N LEU A 397 -29.34 16.44 19.08
CA LEU A 397 -29.58 17.02 20.40
C LEU A 397 -30.42 18.29 20.30
N LYS A 398 -31.17 18.59 21.37
CA LYS A 398 -31.86 19.87 21.48
C LYS A 398 -30.86 20.98 21.80
N LEU A 399 -30.62 21.87 20.82
CA LEU A 399 -29.71 23.01 20.94
C LEU A 399 -30.44 24.24 21.51
N SER A 400 -29.78 24.97 22.41
CA SER A 400 -30.24 26.23 22.99
C SER A 400 -29.39 27.41 22.48
N GLU A 401 -30.02 28.56 22.24
CA GLU A 401 -29.34 29.76 21.76
C GLU A 401 -28.86 30.61 22.93
N ILE A 402 -27.60 31.05 22.88
CA ILE A 402 -27.02 31.99 23.83
C ILE A 402 -26.22 33.06 23.09
N ARG A 403 -25.82 34.12 23.78
CA ARG A 403 -24.77 35.03 23.31
C ARG A 403 -23.48 34.66 24.05
N ASP A 404 -22.42 34.46 23.29
CA ASP A 404 -21.10 34.24 23.86
C ASP A 404 -20.71 35.46 24.72
N ALA A 405 -20.23 35.21 25.94
CA ALA A 405 -20.00 36.25 26.92
C ALA A 405 -18.78 37.13 26.58
N LYS A 406 -17.83 36.61 25.80
CA LYS A 406 -16.60 37.32 25.41
C LYS A 406 -16.83 38.16 24.16
N THR A 407 -17.47 37.60 23.14
CA THR A 407 -17.61 38.20 21.80
C THR A 407 -18.98 38.83 21.57
N GLY A 408 -20.01 38.49 22.36
CA GLY A 408 -21.39 38.93 22.15
C GLY A 408 -22.10 38.28 20.95
N ILE A 409 -21.41 37.39 20.24
CA ILE A 409 -21.90 36.69 19.04
C ILE A 409 -22.92 35.63 19.45
N LYS A 410 -23.91 35.39 18.59
CA LYS A 410 -24.93 34.36 18.79
C LYS A 410 -24.32 32.97 18.55
N VAL A 411 -24.38 32.10 19.55
CA VAL A 411 -23.89 30.71 19.50
C VAL A 411 -24.96 29.76 20.01
N VAL A 412 -24.76 28.46 19.81
CA VAL A 412 -25.66 27.42 20.32
C VAL A 412 -24.92 26.44 21.23
N THR A 413 -25.61 25.98 22.26
CA THR A 413 -25.06 25.08 23.29
C THR A 413 -26.04 23.97 23.65
N CYS A 414 -25.55 22.94 24.32
CA CYS A 414 -26.34 21.85 24.90
C CYS A 414 -25.60 21.28 26.13
N TYR A 415 -26.17 20.26 26.78
CA TYR A 415 -25.57 19.68 27.99
C TYR A 415 -24.22 18.97 27.77
N LEU A 416 -23.80 18.75 26.51
CA LEU A 416 -22.49 18.19 26.15
C LEU A 416 -21.42 19.27 25.86
N LEU A 417 -21.77 20.55 26.02
CA LEU A 417 -20.86 21.68 25.81
C LEU A 417 -20.75 22.50 27.11
N PRO A 418 -19.55 22.96 27.50
CA PRO A 418 -18.26 22.74 26.85
C PRO A 418 -17.79 21.28 26.94
N GLN A 419 -17.00 20.82 25.96
CA GLN A 419 -16.34 19.51 26.01
C GLN A 419 -15.25 19.52 27.11
N VAL A 420 -15.03 18.37 27.78
CA VAL A 420 -14.36 18.26 29.10
C VAL A 420 -12.96 18.89 29.15
N ASP A 421 -12.18 18.84 28.07
CA ASP A 421 -10.83 19.44 28.01
C ASP A 421 -10.80 20.94 27.66
N ALA A 422 -11.94 21.52 27.25
CA ALA A 422 -12.04 22.94 26.94
C ALA A 422 -11.98 23.83 28.20
N ILE A 423 -12.23 23.24 29.38
CA ILE A 423 -12.34 23.98 30.65
C ILE A 423 -10.95 24.25 31.29
N GLU A 424 -9.90 23.50 30.97
CA GLU A 424 -8.59 23.65 31.63
C GLU A 424 -7.71 24.82 31.10
N GLY A 425 -8.11 25.50 30.02
CA GLY A 425 -7.34 26.59 29.39
C GLY A 425 -7.61 28.01 29.90
N GLY A 426 -8.38 28.18 30.98
CA GLY A 426 -8.92 29.48 31.39
C GLY A 426 -8.61 29.91 32.82
N GLY A 427 -7.34 30.17 33.15
CA GLY A 427 -6.93 31.02 34.27
C GLY A 427 -7.20 30.50 35.70
N HIS A 428 -6.22 30.67 36.58
CA HIS A 428 -6.43 30.64 38.02
C HIS A 428 -7.52 31.66 38.40
N VAL A 429 -8.75 31.20 38.59
CA VAL A 429 -9.71 31.83 39.47
C VAL A 429 -9.83 30.93 40.69
N GLN A 430 -9.26 31.38 41.80
CA GLN A 430 -9.57 30.85 43.12
C GLN A 430 -11.06 31.06 43.38
N HIS A 431 -11.86 30.05 43.06
CA HIS A 431 -13.09 29.79 43.80
C HIS A 431 -12.98 28.40 44.40
N GLN A 432 -13.02 28.38 45.73
CA GLN A 432 -13.12 27.19 46.56
C GLN A 432 -14.21 26.24 46.02
N PRO A 433 -14.04 24.92 46.16
CA PRO A 433 -15.01 23.96 45.67
C PRO A 433 -16.25 24.02 46.57
N ASP A 434 -17.35 24.51 46.04
CA ASP A 434 -18.66 24.19 46.61
C ASP A 434 -19.03 22.78 46.13
N ARG A 435 -19.17 21.88 47.11
CA ARG A 435 -19.37 20.45 46.90
C ARG A 435 -20.67 20.19 46.16
N GLY A 436 -20.56 19.72 44.92
CA GLY A 436 -21.72 19.25 44.16
C GLY A 436 -21.38 18.51 42.87
N ALA A 437 -20.20 17.89 42.76
CA ALA A 437 -19.90 16.99 41.65
C ALA A 437 -20.51 15.61 41.92
N PHE A 438 -21.60 15.31 41.23
CA PHE A 438 -22.23 13.99 41.18
C PHE A 438 -21.30 13.02 40.47
N VAL A 439 -20.52 12.27 41.25
CA VAL A 439 -19.70 11.15 40.80
C VAL A 439 -20.55 9.88 40.87
N GLY A 440 -20.69 9.20 39.74
CA GLY A 440 -21.03 7.77 39.70
C GLY A 440 -22.51 7.42 39.90
N GLY A 441 -23.17 7.04 38.80
CA GLY A 441 -24.37 6.19 38.89
C GLY A 441 -24.05 4.87 39.59
N PRO A 442 -25.04 4.24 40.25
CA PRO A 442 -24.80 3.10 41.14
C PRO A 442 -24.34 1.86 40.37
N LYS A 443 -23.12 1.39 40.66
CA LYS A 443 -22.66 0.05 40.32
C LYS A 443 -23.40 -0.96 41.20
N VAL A 444 -24.10 -1.88 40.57
CA VAL A 444 -24.71 -3.05 41.21
C VAL A 444 -23.62 -4.11 41.34
N HIS A 445 -23.27 -4.51 42.56
CA HIS A 445 -22.44 -5.69 42.83
C HIS A 445 -23.20 -6.70 43.67
N PHE A 446 -23.18 -7.96 43.21
CA PHE A 446 -23.69 -9.12 43.92
C PHE A 446 -22.71 -9.53 45.03
N HIS A 447 -23.27 -9.97 46.17
CA HIS A 447 -22.55 -10.40 47.36
C HIS A 447 -21.64 -11.60 47.08
N ASP A 448 -20.47 -11.59 47.71
CA ASP A 448 -19.96 -12.80 48.37
C ASP A 448 -19.30 -12.44 49.71
N GLN A 449 -19.58 -13.30 50.68
CA GLN A 449 -19.33 -13.19 52.10
C GLN A 449 -17.83 -13.31 52.44
N GLN A 450 -17.34 -12.53 53.40
CA GLN A 450 -16.60 -13.06 54.55
C GLN A 450 -16.34 -12.01 55.64
N ASP A 451 -16.76 -12.40 56.84
CA ASP A 451 -16.44 -11.98 58.20
C ASP A 451 -15.29 -11.00 58.42
N SER A 452 -15.55 -9.96 59.22
CA SER A 452 -15.05 -9.91 60.61
C SER A 452 -15.49 -8.63 61.34
N THR A 453 -16.31 -8.86 62.38
CA THR A 453 -16.43 -8.16 63.67
C THR A 453 -15.53 -6.97 63.95
N PHE A 454 -16.10 -5.83 64.39
CA PHE A 454 -15.83 -5.20 65.69
C PHE A 454 -16.91 -4.14 66.03
N GLU A 455 -17.47 -4.26 67.23
CA GLU A 455 -18.31 -3.31 67.96
C GLU A 455 -17.45 -2.07 68.36
N GLU A 456 -17.91 -0.91 68.84
CA GLU A 456 -19.13 -0.49 69.51
C GLU A 456 -19.12 1.06 69.58
N ASP A 457 -20.32 1.66 69.65
CA ASP A 457 -20.70 2.77 70.53
C ASP A 457 -20.56 4.29 70.18
N ARG A 458 -21.74 4.93 70.33
CA ARG A 458 -22.07 6.33 70.72
C ARG A 458 -22.58 7.35 69.70
N ALA A 459 -23.91 7.28 69.55
CA ALA A 459 -24.93 8.32 69.48
C ALA A 459 -24.57 9.82 69.62
N ALA A 460 -25.07 10.62 68.67
CA ALA A 460 -25.87 11.83 68.94
C ALA A 460 -26.68 12.19 67.67
N GLU A 461 -28.01 12.13 67.78
CA GLU A 461 -29.01 12.44 66.75
C GLU A 461 -29.14 13.94 66.45
N VAL A 462 -29.33 14.32 65.18
CA VAL A 462 -30.16 15.48 64.80
C VAL A 462 -30.97 15.16 63.53
N HIS A 463 -32.26 14.90 63.73
CA HIS A 463 -33.42 15.08 62.83
C HIS A 463 -33.32 14.61 61.36
N LEU A 464 -33.78 13.38 61.11
CA LEU A 464 -34.31 12.97 59.80
C LEU A 464 -35.67 13.65 59.55
N GLY A 465 -35.78 14.39 58.45
CA GLY A 465 -37.07 14.75 57.85
C GLY A 465 -37.70 13.55 57.16
N ASN A 466 -39.00 13.34 57.41
CA ASN A 466 -39.84 12.34 56.76
C ASN A 466 -39.80 12.46 55.23
N PHE A 467 -39.39 11.40 54.54
CA PHE A 467 -39.67 11.21 53.11
C PHE A 467 -40.55 9.97 52.94
N GLU A 468 -41.84 10.20 52.69
CA GLU A 468 -42.78 9.17 52.23
C GLU A 468 -42.54 8.86 50.74
N ARG A 469 -42.61 7.58 50.37
CA ARG A 469 -42.56 7.15 48.97
C ARG A 469 -43.91 7.41 48.31
N HIS A 470 -43.97 8.40 47.41
CA HIS A 470 -45.03 8.47 46.41
C HIS A 470 -44.66 7.64 45.18
N ASN A 471 -45.56 6.78 44.73
CA ASN A 471 -45.42 6.06 43.46
C ASN A 471 -45.44 7.05 42.29
N THR A 472 -44.58 6.82 41.30
CA THR A 472 -44.47 7.59 40.05
C THR A 472 -45.79 7.58 39.25
N PRO A 473 -46.29 8.73 38.78
CA PRO A 473 -47.51 8.78 37.96
C PRO A 473 -47.21 8.34 36.51
N HIS A 474 -47.84 7.25 36.07
CA HIS A 474 -47.87 6.84 34.67
C HIS A 474 -48.61 7.88 33.79
N PRO A 475 -48.17 8.11 32.54
CA PRO A 475 -48.90 8.96 31.60
C PRO A 475 -50.25 8.35 31.20
N LYS A 476 -51.29 9.19 31.23
CA LYS A 476 -52.68 8.86 30.92
C LYS A 476 -52.83 8.47 29.45
N THR A 477 -53.50 7.34 29.21
CA THR A 477 -53.98 6.92 27.89
C THR A 477 -55.13 7.82 27.41
N PRO A 478 -55.20 8.17 26.11
CA PRO A 478 -56.32 8.93 25.56
C PRO A 478 -57.57 8.06 25.43
N LYS A 479 -58.73 8.65 25.77
CA LYS A 479 -60.06 8.03 25.75
C LYS A 479 -60.54 7.78 24.31
N HIS A 480 -60.72 6.51 23.93
CA HIS A 480 -61.58 6.12 22.81
C HIS A 480 -63.01 5.81 23.32
N LYS A 481 -64.02 6.32 22.59
CA LYS A 481 -65.45 6.11 22.86
C LYS A 481 -65.88 4.68 22.49
N LYS A 482 -66.75 4.11 23.34
CA LYS A 482 -67.42 2.81 23.23
C LYS A 482 -68.18 2.60 21.91
N GLY A 483 -68.21 1.34 21.45
CA GLY A 483 -69.21 0.78 20.55
C GLY A 483 -69.05 -0.72 20.26
N SER A 484 -69.61 -1.57 21.15
CA SER A 484 -70.15 -2.94 20.97
C SER A 484 -69.32 -4.11 20.40
N ILE A 485 -68.90 -5.00 21.31
CA ILE A 485 -69.11 -6.47 21.42
C ILE A 485 -69.60 -7.25 20.17
N ASP A 486 -68.81 -8.23 19.72
CA ASP A 486 -69.03 -9.71 19.74
C ASP A 486 -67.85 -10.33 18.94
N GLY A 487 -67.08 -11.32 19.39
CA GLY A 487 -67.47 -12.59 19.97
C GLY A 487 -67.23 -13.69 18.92
N HIS A 488 -66.05 -14.35 18.96
CA HIS A 488 -65.81 -15.78 18.65
C HIS A 488 -64.40 -16.10 18.10
N MET A 489 -63.93 -17.27 18.53
CA MET A 489 -62.59 -17.86 18.38
C MET A 489 -62.53 -18.93 17.28
N LEU A 490 -61.32 -19.09 16.69
CA LEU A 490 -60.70 -20.29 16.04
C LEU A 490 -61.16 -20.72 14.62
N PRO A 491 -60.38 -21.50 13.84
CA PRO A 491 -58.92 -21.79 13.82
C PRO A 491 -58.27 -21.89 12.40
N HIS A 492 -56.96 -22.19 12.39
CA HIS A 492 -56.09 -22.75 11.33
C HIS A 492 -56.74 -23.58 10.20
N GLU A 493 -56.24 -23.43 8.96
CA GLU A 493 -56.08 -24.54 8.01
C GLU A 493 -54.96 -24.31 6.97
N MET A 494 -54.32 -25.42 6.58
CA MET A 494 -53.22 -25.56 5.62
C MET A 494 -53.74 -25.64 4.17
N ASP A 495 -52.98 -25.12 3.20
CA ASP A 495 -52.47 -25.87 2.03
C ASP A 495 -51.93 -24.94 0.90
N GLN A 496 -50.82 -25.38 0.30
CA GLN A 496 -50.08 -24.81 -0.85
C GLN A 496 -50.84 -24.99 -2.18
N PRO A 497 -50.28 -24.73 -3.39
CA PRO A 497 -49.36 -23.69 -3.91
C PRO A 497 -49.95 -23.00 -5.17
N ARG A 498 -49.36 -21.89 -5.64
CA ARG A 498 -49.25 -21.62 -7.10
C ARG A 498 -48.28 -20.48 -7.43
N GLN A 499 -47.54 -20.73 -8.52
CA GLN A 499 -46.47 -19.96 -9.14
C GLN A 499 -46.93 -18.59 -9.66
N LEU A 500 -46.06 -17.57 -9.61
CA LEU A 500 -45.35 -16.98 -10.77
C LEU A 500 -44.78 -15.57 -10.50
N SER A 501 -43.63 -15.34 -11.12
CA SER A 501 -43.06 -14.08 -11.64
C SER A 501 -42.60 -12.99 -10.67
N LEU A 502 -41.26 -12.93 -10.51
CA LEU A 502 -40.38 -11.79 -10.81
C LEU A 502 -41.05 -10.42 -10.96
N VAL A 503 -40.78 -9.48 -10.04
CA VAL A 503 -40.23 -8.15 -10.35
C VAL A 503 -39.37 -7.68 -9.16
N SER A 504 -38.13 -7.32 -9.48
CA SER A 504 -37.13 -6.59 -8.70
C SER A 504 -37.64 -5.36 -7.96
N ASN A 505 -37.13 -5.11 -6.74
CA ASN A 505 -36.54 -3.82 -6.39
C ASN A 505 -35.80 -3.88 -5.04
N HIS A 506 -34.49 -3.66 -5.14
CA HIS A 506 -33.58 -3.38 -4.03
C HIS A 506 -33.97 -2.08 -3.31
N ARG A 507 -33.97 -2.12 -1.98
CA ARG A 507 -33.60 -0.98 -1.11
C ARG A 507 -32.78 -1.52 0.05
N THR A 508 -31.48 -1.29 -0.02
CA THR A 508 -30.51 -1.50 1.06
C THR A 508 -30.63 -0.36 2.07
N SER A 509 -30.63 -0.73 3.35
CA SER A 509 -30.50 0.15 4.51
C SER A 509 -29.15 -0.15 5.17
N THR A 510 -28.46 0.89 5.58
CA THR A 510 -27.08 0.92 6.10
C THR A 510 -27.02 0.61 7.60
N SER A 511 -25.99 -0.16 8.03
CA SER A 511 -25.34 -0.03 9.35
C SER A 511 -24.01 -0.82 9.43
N SER A 512 -22.89 -0.09 9.41
CA SER A 512 -21.72 -0.13 10.31
C SER A 512 -20.98 -1.44 10.70
N PHE A 513 -19.66 -1.42 10.43
CA PHE A 513 -18.51 -2.11 11.09
C PHE A 513 -18.37 -3.64 10.99
N GLY A 514 -17.55 -4.09 10.03
CA GLY A 514 -16.13 -4.38 10.28
C GLY A 514 -15.74 -5.72 10.92
N GLU A 515 -15.92 -6.82 10.18
CA GLU A 515 -15.09 -8.03 10.34
C GLU A 515 -14.53 -8.45 8.97
N SER A 516 -13.23 -8.69 8.96
CA SER A 516 -12.37 -8.96 7.81
C SER A 516 -12.69 -10.31 7.17
N SER A 517 -13.08 -10.31 5.90
CA SER A 517 -13.02 -11.47 5.00
C SER A 517 -13.18 -11.03 3.54
N ASN A 518 -12.10 -10.54 2.93
CA ASN A 518 -12.07 -10.29 1.49
C ASN A 518 -11.62 -11.57 0.75
N SER A 519 -12.52 -12.54 0.60
CA SER A 519 -12.43 -13.48 -0.51
C SER A 519 -13.44 -13.06 -1.57
N ILE A 520 -13.01 -12.14 -2.43
CA ILE A 520 -13.81 -11.73 -3.59
C ILE A 520 -13.69 -12.86 -4.62
N ASN A 521 -14.65 -13.78 -4.63
CA ASN A 521 -14.97 -14.55 -5.83
C ASN A 521 -15.59 -13.57 -6.83
N ARG A 522 -14.75 -12.95 -7.67
CA ARG A 522 -15.20 -12.26 -8.89
C ARG A 522 -15.47 -13.35 -9.93
N ASP A 523 -16.73 -13.47 -10.29
CA ASP A 523 -17.19 -14.28 -11.42
C ASP A 523 -16.55 -13.69 -12.70
N LEU A 524 -15.61 -14.42 -13.30
CA LEU A 524 -14.81 -13.99 -14.46
C LEU A 524 -15.61 -13.92 -15.78
N SER A 525 -16.95 -13.99 -15.72
CA SER A 525 -17.83 -14.03 -16.90
C SER A 525 -18.06 -12.67 -17.59
N ASP A 526 -17.60 -11.55 -17.02
CA ASP A 526 -17.90 -10.20 -17.54
C ASP A 526 -16.75 -9.49 -18.29
N ILE A 527 -15.67 -10.19 -18.64
CA ILE A 527 -14.65 -9.63 -19.54
C ILE A 527 -15.20 -9.61 -20.97
N ARG A 528 -15.66 -8.44 -21.42
CA ARG A 528 -16.05 -8.22 -22.82
C ARG A 528 -14.85 -8.38 -23.74
N PHE A 529 -14.84 -9.46 -24.52
CA PHE A 529 -13.94 -9.68 -25.63
C PHE A 529 -14.19 -8.63 -26.72
N ILE A 530 -13.16 -7.89 -27.13
CA ILE A 530 -13.15 -7.14 -28.38
C ILE A 530 -12.59 -8.09 -29.44
N ASP A 531 -13.47 -8.62 -30.30
CA ASP A 531 -13.11 -9.47 -31.43
C ASP A 531 -12.18 -8.75 -32.42
N ALA A 532 -11.04 -9.35 -32.73
CA ALA A 532 -10.23 -9.00 -33.90
C ALA A 532 -10.57 -9.96 -35.05
N PRO A 533 -11.03 -9.48 -36.22
CA PRO A 533 -11.26 -10.37 -37.36
C PRO A 533 -9.97 -10.64 -38.13
N ALA A 534 -9.67 -11.93 -38.31
CA ALA A 534 -8.69 -12.42 -39.26
C ALA A 534 -9.31 -12.51 -40.67
N SER A 535 -8.74 -11.79 -41.64
CA SER A 535 -8.87 -12.15 -43.06
C SER A 535 -7.70 -11.58 -43.88
N MET A 536 -6.88 -12.48 -44.43
CA MET A 536 -5.98 -12.20 -45.55
C MET A 536 -6.77 -12.23 -46.87
N PRO A 537 -6.37 -11.44 -47.87
CA PRO A 537 -6.08 -12.05 -49.17
C PRO A 537 -4.80 -11.51 -49.86
N ASN A 538 -4.13 -12.43 -50.57
CA ASN A 538 -3.00 -12.19 -51.48
C ASN A 538 -3.43 -11.52 -52.79
N GLY A 539 -2.55 -10.70 -53.39
CA GLY A 539 -2.49 -10.53 -54.87
C GLY A 539 -2.04 -9.19 -55.48
N LEU A 540 -0.74 -8.91 -55.43
CA LEU A 540 0.14 -8.27 -56.47
C LEU A 540 -0.26 -6.96 -57.19
N ARG A 541 0.59 -5.91 -57.05
CA ARG A 541 1.52 -5.41 -58.11
C ARG A 541 2.46 -4.30 -57.58
N GLU A 542 3.74 -4.40 -57.97
CA GLU A 542 4.85 -3.47 -57.74
C GLU A 542 4.59 -2.07 -58.33
N VAL A 543 5.08 -1.02 -57.65
CA VAL A 543 5.90 0.06 -58.26
C VAL A 543 6.90 0.58 -57.22
N THR A 544 8.16 0.60 -57.62
CA THR A 544 9.37 1.14 -56.98
C THR A 544 9.29 2.67 -56.77
N ILE A 545 9.92 3.23 -55.73
CA ILE A 545 10.81 4.42 -55.74
C ILE A 545 11.27 4.75 -54.29
N SER A 546 12.57 5.02 -54.16
CA SER A 546 13.36 5.33 -52.97
C SER A 546 13.11 6.75 -52.38
N PRO A 547 13.60 7.07 -51.17
CA PRO A 547 13.23 8.28 -50.43
C PRO A 547 14.18 9.47 -50.69
N GLU A 548 13.60 10.68 -50.75
CA GLU A 548 14.32 11.95 -50.76
C GLU A 548 14.45 12.58 -49.36
N ARG A 549 15.60 13.21 -49.16
CA ARG A 549 15.99 14.16 -48.09
C ARG A 549 15.28 15.53 -48.34
N GLU A 550 15.40 16.63 -47.61
CA GLU A 550 16.36 17.23 -46.67
C GLU A 550 15.66 18.53 -46.17
N GLU A 551 16.00 19.07 -44.99
CA GLU A 551 16.56 20.43 -44.87
C GLU A 551 16.62 20.93 -43.41
N LEU A 552 17.85 21.24 -43.01
CA LEU A 552 18.29 21.88 -41.78
C LEU A 552 18.69 23.32 -42.17
N HIS A 553 18.33 24.34 -41.39
CA HIS A 553 18.93 25.67 -41.51
C HIS A 553 19.56 26.09 -40.17
N GLN A 554 20.86 26.38 -40.23
CA GLN A 554 21.67 27.02 -39.20
C GLN A 554 21.54 28.55 -39.31
N GLN A 555 21.63 29.25 -38.17
CA GLN A 555 22.38 30.51 -38.06
C GLN A 555 22.61 30.91 -36.59
N THR A 556 23.88 31.12 -36.25
CA THR A 556 24.42 31.75 -35.03
C THR A 556 24.31 33.29 -35.12
N PRO A 557 24.30 34.04 -33.99
CA PRO A 557 25.56 34.63 -33.49
C PRO A 557 25.68 34.77 -31.95
N GLN A 558 26.92 34.79 -31.43
CA GLN A 558 27.34 35.31 -30.09
C GLN A 558 27.93 36.76 -30.27
N PRO A 559 28.37 37.56 -29.26
CA PRO A 559 28.66 37.27 -27.83
C PRO A 559 28.41 38.41 -26.77
N GLN A 560 28.78 38.12 -25.50
CA GLN A 560 29.32 39.01 -24.44
C GLN A 560 28.41 39.82 -23.47
N GLN A 561 28.35 39.38 -22.20
CA GLN A 561 28.90 40.02 -20.96
C GLN A 561 28.21 39.42 -19.69
N GLN A 562 28.90 38.57 -18.91
CA GLN A 562 29.66 38.87 -17.65
C GLN A 562 28.74 39.04 -16.42
N LEU A 563 28.90 38.44 -15.23
CA LEU A 563 29.98 37.76 -14.49
C LEU A 563 29.35 36.60 -13.66
N GLY A 564 29.96 35.42 -13.43
CA GLY A 564 31.18 35.15 -12.63
C GLY A 564 30.76 35.01 -11.15
N THR A 565 31.01 33.94 -10.37
CA THR A 565 32.20 33.10 -10.12
C THR A 565 31.82 32.21 -8.91
N SER A 566 32.23 30.95 -8.66
CA SER A 566 33.32 30.12 -9.19
C SER A 566 32.99 28.63 -9.01
N MET A 567 32.82 27.90 -10.12
CA MET A 567 33.29 26.52 -10.23
C MET A 567 34.78 26.59 -10.60
N SER A 568 35.65 26.33 -9.64
CA SER A 568 37.08 26.17 -9.90
C SER A 568 37.70 25.27 -8.84
N SER A 569 37.70 23.95 -9.09
CA SER A 569 38.75 23.00 -8.66
C SER A 569 38.45 21.59 -9.19
N LEU A 570 38.29 21.47 -10.52
CA LEU A 570 38.38 20.18 -11.24
C LEU A 570 39.49 20.30 -12.29
N SER A 571 40.71 20.51 -11.80
CA SER A 571 41.93 20.44 -12.60
C SER A 571 43.00 19.73 -11.79
N ASN A 572 42.88 18.40 -11.74
CA ASN A 572 43.97 17.42 -11.52
C ASN A 572 43.38 16.01 -11.63
N LEU A 573 43.15 15.55 -12.87
CA LEU A 573 42.78 14.17 -13.14
C LEU A 573 44.03 13.29 -13.10
N GLY A 574 44.32 12.71 -11.94
CA GLY A 574 44.99 11.41 -11.85
C GLY A 574 43.93 10.32 -11.89
N SER A 575 44.19 9.23 -12.63
CA SER A 575 43.29 8.08 -12.76
C SER A 575 42.81 7.58 -11.40
N SER A 576 41.60 7.98 -11.00
CA SER A 576 41.01 7.65 -9.72
C SER A 576 40.12 6.43 -9.92
N ASN A 577 40.45 5.31 -9.27
CA ASN A 577 39.71 4.07 -9.41
C ASN A 577 38.64 4.00 -8.32
N GLN A 578 37.39 3.75 -8.74
CA GLN A 578 36.31 3.45 -7.82
C GLN A 578 36.38 1.97 -7.42
N LEU A 579 36.33 1.69 -6.12
CA LEU A 579 36.44 0.35 -5.54
C LEU A 579 35.24 0.07 -4.66
N ILE A 580 34.74 -1.17 -4.70
CA ILE A 580 33.71 -1.66 -3.77
C ILE A 580 34.39 -2.54 -2.73
N ILE A 581 34.24 -2.20 -1.46
CA ILE A 581 34.88 -2.87 -0.32
C ILE A 581 33.79 -3.36 0.63
N LYS A 582 33.67 -4.67 0.78
CA LYS A 582 32.73 -5.30 1.73
C LYS A 582 33.48 -5.69 3.00
N ILE A 583 33.06 -5.13 4.14
CA ILE A 583 33.69 -5.34 5.45
C ILE A 583 32.70 -6.04 6.36
N GLN A 584 32.99 -7.29 6.72
CA GLN A 584 32.27 -7.98 7.79
C GLN A 584 32.89 -7.61 9.14
N ARG A 585 32.08 -7.26 10.13
CA ARG A 585 32.57 -6.91 11.47
C ARG A 585 33.32 -8.08 12.11
N ASP A 586 34.35 -7.76 12.89
CA ASP A 586 35.04 -8.77 13.69
C ASP A 586 34.25 -9.11 14.97
N ASN A 587 34.68 -10.16 15.68
CA ASN A 587 34.06 -10.61 16.94
C ASN A 587 34.05 -9.54 18.05
N SER A 588 34.75 -8.41 17.87
CA SER A 588 34.73 -7.27 18.79
C SER A 588 33.67 -6.22 18.42
N GLY A 589 32.93 -6.44 17.32
CA GLY A 589 31.90 -5.55 16.80
C GLY A 589 32.44 -4.28 16.14
N LYS A 590 33.77 -4.16 15.97
CA LYS A 590 34.44 -2.97 15.43
C LYS A 590 34.90 -3.21 14.00
N LEU A 591 34.89 -2.15 13.19
CA LEU A 591 35.40 -2.18 11.80
C LEU A 591 36.89 -1.80 11.73
N GLY A 592 37.37 -1.00 12.69
CA GLY A 592 38.76 -0.53 12.75
C GLY A 592 39.10 0.61 11.78
N LEU A 593 38.08 1.33 11.27
CA LEU A 593 38.23 2.50 10.41
C LEU A 593 37.89 3.80 11.16
N SER A 594 38.50 4.91 10.75
CA SER A 594 38.12 6.28 11.13
C SER A 594 38.05 7.14 9.87
N PHE A 595 37.09 8.05 9.84
CA PHE A 595 36.92 9.00 8.75
C PHE A 595 36.61 10.40 9.31
N ALA A 596 36.89 11.42 8.51
CA ALA A 596 36.61 12.82 8.83
C ALA A 596 36.20 13.57 7.55
N GLY A 597 35.68 14.80 7.72
CA GLY A 597 35.11 15.62 6.65
C GLY A 597 33.58 15.55 6.61
N GLY A 598 32.99 15.86 5.46
CA GLY A 598 31.55 16.00 5.28
C GLY A 598 31.10 17.47 5.28
N ILE A 599 29.87 17.72 4.82
CA ILE A 599 29.37 19.07 4.52
C ILE A 599 29.34 20.02 5.75
N SER A 600 29.26 19.46 6.96
CA SER A 600 29.13 20.22 8.21
C SER A 600 30.40 20.31 9.05
N ASN A 601 31.53 19.72 8.59
CA ASN A 601 32.78 19.64 9.36
C ASN A 601 33.98 20.17 8.56
N ASP A 602 35.07 20.48 9.28
CA ASP A 602 36.33 20.87 8.63
C ASP A 602 36.82 19.76 7.65
N PRO A 603 37.40 20.14 6.49
CA PRO A 603 37.91 19.19 5.52
C PRO A 603 38.91 18.19 6.14
N ALA A 604 38.85 16.93 5.71
CA ALA A 604 39.73 15.90 6.24
C ALA A 604 41.22 16.25 5.98
N PRO A 605 42.14 15.86 6.87
CA PRO A 605 43.58 16.03 6.62
C PRO A 605 43.99 15.29 5.34
N ASN A 606 44.80 15.95 4.49
CA ASN A 606 45.23 15.47 3.16
C ASN A 606 44.13 15.37 2.08
N SER A 607 42.96 15.99 2.29
CA SER A 607 41.85 16.06 1.31
C SER A 607 42.10 17.02 0.13
N ASN A 608 43.16 17.84 0.17
CA ASN A 608 43.42 18.95 -0.77
C ASN A 608 42.24 19.94 -0.89
N GLY A 609 41.53 20.20 0.22
CA GLY A 609 40.40 21.14 0.26
C GLY A 609 39.05 20.57 -0.20
N ASP A 610 38.97 19.25 -0.41
CA ASP A 610 37.74 18.54 -0.72
C ASP A 610 36.89 18.35 0.56
N SER A 611 35.65 18.85 0.55
CA SER A 611 34.71 18.77 1.68
C SER A 611 34.04 17.40 1.84
N GLY A 612 34.37 16.41 1.01
CA GLY A 612 33.86 15.05 1.15
C GLY A 612 34.40 14.29 2.36
N LEU A 613 33.87 13.10 2.60
CA LEU A 613 34.30 12.21 3.68
C LEU A 613 35.50 11.36 3.25
N PHE A 614 36.57 11.37 4.03
CA PHE A 614 37.80 10.60 3.77
C PHE A 614 38.15 9.70 4.93
N VAL A 615 38.66 8.50 4.61
CA VAL A 615 39.24 7.58 5.59
C VAL A 615 40.54 8.17 6.12
N THR A 616 40.56 8.55 7.39
CA THR A 616 41.71 9.17 8.06
C THR A 616 42.61 8.17 8.75
N LYS A 617 42.06 7.02 9.16
CA LYS A 617 42.85 5.97 9.81
C LYS A 617 42.27 4.58 9.55
N VAL A 618 43.15 3.61 9.29
CA VAL A 618 42.79 2.19 9.27
C VAL A 618 43.67 1.42 10.24
N THR A 619 43.06 0.76 11.21
CA THR A 619 43.79 0.02 12.24
C THR A 619 44.38 -1.25 11.63
N LYS A 620 45.69 -1.42 11.70
CA LYS A 620 46.39 -2.58 11.13
C LYS A 620 45.87 -3.89 11.72
N GLY A 621 45.56 -4.85 10.87
CA GLY A 621 44.98 -6.14 11.26
C GLY A 621 43.48 -6.10 11.59
N SER A 622 42.79 -4.97 11.43
CA SER A 622 41.33 -4.87 11.61
C SER A 622 40.53 -5.43 10.44
N ALA A 623 39.20 -5.55 10.60
CA ALA A 623 38.30 -5.95 9.53
C ALA A 623 38.44 -5.05 8.28
N ALA A 624 38.52 -3.73 8.46
CA ALA A 624 38.70 -2.79 7.35
C ALA A 624 40.04 -2.96 6.62
N ASP A 625 41.13 -3.23 7.35
CA ASP A 625 42.47 -3.47 6.78
C ASP A 625 42.50 -4.76 5.94
N ARG A 626 41.91 -5.84 6.47
CA ARG A 626 41.82 -7.14 5.77
C ARG A 626 41.00 -7.08 4.47
N CYS A 627 40.02 -6.18 4.41
CA CYS A 627 39.20 -5.96 3.21
C CYS A 627 39.82 -4.94 2.23
N GLY A 628 41.01 -4.43 2.54
CA GLY A 628 41.78 -3.58 1.63
C GLY A 628 41.37 -2.11 1.61
N LEU A 629 40.69 -1.60 2.66
CA LEU A 629 40.45 -0.17 2.86
C LEU A 629 41.77 0.53 3.21
N ARG A 630 42.01 1.72 2.66
CA ARG A 630 43.26 2.47 2.88
C ARG A 630 42.98 3.87 3.40
N GLU A 631 43.93 4.40 4.16
CA GLU A 631 43.94 5.81 4.52
C GLU A 631 44.04 6.69 3.26
N GLY A 632 43.22 7.74 3.19
CA GLY A 632 43.09 8.61 2.03
C GLY A 632 42.02 8.20 1.01
N ASP A 633 41.34 7.07 1.20
CA ASP A 633 40.17 6.70 0.38
C ASP A 633 39.02 7.70 0.62
N LYS A 634 38.43 8.24 -0.46
CA LYS A 634 37.23 9.08 -0.37
C LYS A 634 35.98 8.19 -0.36
N LEU A 635 35.09 8.38 0.61
CA LEU A 635 33.83 7.66 0.69
C LEU A 635 32.82 8.25 -0.30
N ILE A 636 32.31 7.42 -1.21
CA ILE A 636 31.30 7.80 -2.20
C ILE A 636 29.92 7.25 -1.82
N ARG A 637 29.89 6.04 -1.27
CA ARG A 637 28.67 5.40 -0.75
C ARG A 637 29.03 4.48 0.41
N ALA A 638 28.16 4.43 1.42
CA ALA A 638 28.21 3.38 2.44
C ALA A 638 26.84 2.74 2.53
N ASN A 639 26.77 1.44 2.29
CA ASN A 639 25.52 0.70 2.12
C ASN A 639 24.64 1.42 1.09
N ASP A 640 23.41 1.76 1.41
CA ASP A 640 22.48 2.38 0.46
C ASP A 640 22.50 3.92 0.53
N ILE A 641 23.46 4.51 1.26
CA ILE A 641 23.52 5.96 1.52
C ILE A 641 24.67 6.60 0.73
N ASN A 642 24.34 7.63 -0.06
CA ASN A 642 25.30 8.46 -0.79
C ASN A 642 26.12 9.34 0.15
N MET A 643 27.45 9.28 0.06
CA MET A 643 28.39 9.95 0.95
C MET A 643 29.05 11.20 0.35
N ILE A 644 28.70 11.58 -0.88
CA ILE A 644 29.27 12.76 -1.54
C ILE A 644 28.90 14.06 -0.81
N ASN A 645 27.67 14.12 -0.28
CA ASN A 645 27.10 15.27 0.41
C ASN A 645 26.64 14.95 1.85
N ALA A 646 27.13 13.85 2.43
CA ALA A 646 26.71 13.42 3.75
C ALA A 646 27.43 14.18 4.87
N SER A 647 26.74 14.38 6.00
CA SER A 647 27.41 14.76 7.24
C SER A 647 28.18 13.56 7.82
N GLN A 648 29.09 13.82 8.75
CA GLN A 648 29.82 12.75 9.43
C GLN A 648 28.87 11.87 10.27
N ASP A 649 27.77 12.42 10.78
CA ASP A 649 26.78 11.71 11.58
C ASP A 649 25.92 10.76 10.72
N ASP A 650 25.61 11.16 9.48
CA ASP A 650 24.92 10.31 8.50
C ASP A 650 25.78 9.10 8.13
N ALA A 651 27.08 9.35 7.89
CA ALA A 651 28.04 8.30 7.58
C ALA A 651 28.24 7.34 8.76
N MET A 652 28.31 7.86 9.98
CA MET A 652 28.36 7.04 11.20
C MET A 652 27.11 6.17 11.34
N SER A 653 25.94 6.74 11.12
CA SER A 653 24.65 6.04 11.20
C SER A 653 24.52 4.94 10.15
N ALA A 654 24.97 5.22 8.91
CA ALA A 654 24.98 4.28 7.80
C ALA A 654 25.85 3.05 8.08
N ILE A 655 27.00 3.25 8.72
CA ILE A 655 28.00 2.20 8.98
C ILE A 655 27.67 1.44 10.27
N LYS A 656 27.09 2.09 11.28
CA LYS A 656 26.91 1.52 12.63
C LYS A 656 25.82 0.44 12.70
N LYS A 657 24.82 0.46 11.82
CA LYS A 657 23.60 -0.39 11.91
C LYS A 657 23.70 -1.78 11.26
N ARG A 658 24.74 -2.09 10.48
CA ARG A 658 24.85 -3.36 9.74
C ARG A 658 26.03 -4.23 10.18
N GLU A 659 25.83 -5.54 10.17
CA GLU A 659 26.87 -6.56 10.46
C GLU A 659 27.92 -6.63 9.34
N THR A 660 27.48 -6.49 8.08
CA THR A 660 28.34 -6.30 6.91
C THR A 660 28.15 -4.91 6.35
N VAL A 661 29.24 -4.18 6.13
CA VAL A 661 29.25 -2.82 5.58
C VAL A 661 29.85 -2.85 4.18
N GLU A 662 29.09 -2.38 3.19
CA GLU A 662 29.58 -2.20 1.82
C GLU A 662 29.96 -0.73 1.60
N LEU A 663 31.21 -0.46 1.27
CA LEU A 663 31.71 0.88 0.97
C LEU A 663 32.08 0.99 -0.50
N VAL A 664 31.63 2.04 -1.16
CA VAL A 664 32.18 2.46 -2.45
C VAL A 664 33.13 3.61 -2.19
N VAL A 665 34.40 3.41 -2.54
CA VAL A 665 35.45 4.39 -2.30
C VAL A 665 36.15 4.80 -3.58
N LEU A 666 36.61 6.05 -3.62
CA LEU A 666 37.47 6.55 -4.69
C LEU A 666 38.91 6.57 -4.17
N ARG A 667 39.78 5.78 -4.81
CA ARG A 667 41.20 5.70 -4.47
C ARG A 667 42.03 6.38 -5.55
N ARG A 668 42.86 7.36 -5.16
CA ARG A 668 43.86 7.95 -6.04
C ARG A 668 45.00 6.95 -6.25
N SER A 669 45.39 6.73 -7.50
CA SER A 669 46.58 5.95 -7.83
C SER A 669 47.82 6.69 -7.32
N PRO A 670 48.80 6.02 -6.67
CA PRO A 670 50.01 6.68 -6.25
C PRO A 670 50.80 7.13 -7.48
N SER A 671 51.04 8.44 -7.59
CA SER A 671 52.05 8.96 -8.52
C SER A 671 53.44 8.46 -8.09
N PRO A 672 54.33 8.09 -9.02
CA PRO A 672 55.67 7.67 -8.68
C PRO A 672 56.43 8.85 -8.07
N VAL A 673 56.77 8.76 -6.79
CA VAL A 673 57.53 9.79 -6.07
C VAL A 673 59.01 9.69 -6.42
N SER A 674 59.54 10.68 -7.12
CA SER A 674 60.97 10.96 -7.19
C SER A 674 61.43 11.55 -5.84
N ARG A 675 62.35 10.87 -5.16
CA ARG A 675 62.98 11.36 -3.93
C ARG A 675 63.96 12.49 -4.25
N THR A 676 63.92 13.57 -3.48
CA THR A 676 65.11 14.38 -3.12
C THR A 676 64.96 14.95 -1.69
N SER A 677 65.70 14.32 -0.77
CA SER A 677 66.62 14.90 0.23
C SER A 677 66.43 16.36 0.71
N GLU A 678 66.33 16.55 2.04
CA GLU A 678 67.29 17.24 2.95
C GLU A 678 66.61 17.55 4.31
N VAL A 679 66.98 16.86 5.40
CA VAL A 679 67.92 17.29 6.46
C VAL A 679 67.46 18.54 7.24
N SER A 680 67.06 18.38 8.51
CA SER A 680 67.80 18.92 9.67
C SER A 680 67.09 18.73 11.04
N LEU A 681 67.84 18.10 11.95
CA LEU A 681 68.11 18.51 13.35
C LEU A 681 66.97 18.57 14.39
N SER A 682 66.86 17.45 15.12
CA SER A 682 67.12 17.28 16.56
C SER A 682 66.43 18.18 17.60
N GLY A 683 65.76 17.49 18.54
CA GLY A 683 65.54 17.93 19.92
C GLY A 683 64.99 16.84 20.84
N SER A 684 65.86 15.97 21.38
CA SER A 684 65.77 15.16 22.63
C SER A 684 64.63 14.13 22.83
N ALA A 685 64.78 12.94 23.42
CA ALA A 685 65.91 12.18 23.98
C ALA A 685 65.50 10.69 24.21
N HIS A 686 66.52 9.81 24.25
CA HIS A 686 66.61 8.43 24.81
C HIS A 686 65.70 7.33 24.21
N GLU A 687 66.13 6.08 23.96
CA GLU A 687 67.39 5.34 24.17
C GLU A 687 67.37 4.04 23.32
N LEU A 688 68.53 3.71 22.75
CA LEU A 688 69.19 2.40 22.59
C LEU A 688 68.51 1.19 21.88
N ASN A 689 69.22 0.79 20.81
CA ASN A 689 69.86 -0.53 20.58
C ASN A 689 69.33 -1.53 19.53
N HIS A 690 70.14 -1.63 18.47
CA HIS A 690 70.92 -2.80 18.00
C HIS A 690 70.43 -3.67 16.82
N LEU A 691 71.28 -3.66 15.77
CA LEU A 691 71.91 -4.78 15.02
C LEU A 691 71.01 -5.67 14.14
N ASP A 692 71.40 -6.17 12.97
CA ASP A 692 72.56 -6.02 12.09
C ASP A 692 72.14 -6.59 10.71
N ALA A 693 72.81 -6.19 9.63
CA ALA A 693 72.53 -6.62 8.26
C ALA A 693 73.71 -7.37 7.66
N GLY A 694 73.41 -8.31 6.75
CA GLY A 694 74.38 -8.94 5.86
C GLY A 694 73.82 -9.04 4.43
N SER A 695 74.50 -8.40 3.48
CA SER A 695 74.42 -8.50 2.02
C SER A 695 75.36 -9.65 1.52
N PRO A 696 75.70 -9.89 0.22
CA PRO A 696 75.41 -9.15 -1.02
C PRO A 696 75.12 -10.01 -2.30
N ASP A 697 74.99 -9.32 -3.45
CA ASP A 697 75.63 -9.57 -4.78
C ASP A 697 74.82 -9.71 -6.10
N SER A 698 75.08 -8.74 -7.00
CA SER A 698 75.53 -8.84 -8.42
C SER A 698 74.61 -8.93 -9.67
N THR A 699 74.70 -7.84 -10.49
CA THR A 699 74.92 -7.70 -11.98
C THR A 699 73.84 -8.18 -13.00
N MET A 700 73.58 -7.64 -14.21
CA MET A 700 74.22 -6.65 -15.12
C MET A 700 73.32 -6.36 -16.38
N PHE A 701 73.62 -5.26 -17.10
CA PHE A 701 73.40 -4.94 -18.55
C PHE A 701 72.16 -4.18 -19.11
N LEU A 702 72.48 -3.05 -19.78
CA LEU A 702 71.79 -2.09 -20.67
C LEU A 702 71.82 -2.58 -22.16
N PRO A 703 71.27 -1.90 -23.24
CA PRO A 703 71.01 -0.46 -23.39
C PRO A 703 69.77 0.01 -24.22
N SER A 704 69.72 1.34 -24.28
CA SER A 704 68.88 2.40 -24.90
C SER A 704 68.58 2.40 -26.41
N ASN A 705 67.46 3.01 -26.83
CA ASN A 705 67.45 4.27 -27.62
C ASN A 705 66.03 4.85 -27.86
N THR A 706 65.90 6.13 -27.49
CA THR A 706 64.86 7.15 -27.78
C THR A 706 65.20 7.94 -29.09
N PRO A 707 64.61 9.11 -29.42
CA PRO A 707 63.21 9.59 -29.59
C PRO A 707 63.01 10.39 -30.91
N VAL A 708 61.89 11.15 -31.06
CA VAL A 708 61.77 12.60 -31.46
C VAL A 708 60.32 12.90 -31.93
N TYR A 709 59.46 13.65 -31.20
CA TYR A 709 59.15 15.11 -31.23
C TYR A 709 58.89 15.71 -32.64
N ALA A 710 58.01 16.66 -32.94
CA ALA A 710 57.11 17.56 -32.22
C ALA A 710 56.11 18.19 -33.24
N SER A 711 54.91 18.60 -32.81
CA SER A 711 54.34 19.97 -32.89
C SER A 711 52.97 19.98 -32.23
#